data_AF-A0A9P1MG31-F1
#
_entry.id   AF-A0A9P1MG31-F1
#
_cell.length_a   1.000
_cell.length_b   1.000
_cell.length_c   1.000
_cell.angle_alpha   90.00
_cell.angle_beta   90.00
_cell.angle_gamma   90.00
#
_symmetry.space_group_name_H-M   'P 1'
#
loop_
_entity.id
_entity.type
_entity.pdbx_description
1 polymer ?
#
loop_
_entity_poly.entity_id
_entity_poly.type
_entity_poly.pdbx_seq_one_letter_code
_entity_poly.pdbx_strand_id
1 'polypeptide(L)'
;MAQTTAAQNEPGHTTNMTLDNYQFPADRIRRQLKEPNKTPLILVACGSFSPITFLHLRMFPMAADFCRHSNSAYEVVGGYLSPVSDGYKSDFIPTAKVLDHFETEIDRAIPGGILSADGKEKLKPRIALLAGADLIQTMSQPDIWSSDDLEHILGRFGAFIIERAGTDIHQALASLQPFRENIHVIQQVFQNNMSSTQIRLHIKRDMSVRYRMIPLLDFYALRSSNMLVVIPDPVFFEEAVEAGTRSYRCHVDHLDDVVMQWVANLQLDEVTGEMVSKTELKKRLKSRQKEAEKAKKAASAPAKPAGQRPPAELTPNQYFEIRSRTINKLRETKSPNPYPHKFHVTYDIAKFAEEFGYLKSGETARDKVIQVGARVFTKRSSGSKLFFYDVRNEGVKVQVMCQAQEAKADGVPFEAQHEHLRRGDIVGIVGFPGRTAPKSRIAKGEEGELSIFATEIILLTPCLHAIPDEHYGFKNHEERHRKRYLDLIMNDTTRKTIITRSKIVTYIRRFFEDNGFIEVETPVLNAIAGGATAKPFETHHNDLDMQMYMRIAPELYLKMLVVGGINKVFEIGKQFRNEGIDLTHNPEFTTVEYYEAFADFHDVSTRTEVLISGLVKAITGSYVTKFTNQHGKEFEINWEAPWRRIDMIPELEKITGETFPPGDQLHTAETNEFLKKVLKKMNVECTPPLTNSRIIDCLVGEFLESQCISPTFIAGHPQVMSPLAKYHREFPGLCERAEVFVATKEIANFYTELNDPFDQRLRFEEQARQKDAGDEEATLIDENFCTSLEYGLPPTGGWGLGVDRLVMFLTNNYSIREVIAFPFMKEEQKRDDKKLAAEVAGIEPLPVEEVPRK
;
A
#
# COMPACT_ATOMS: atom_id res chain seq x y z
N MET A 1 -53.46 7.79 49.95
CA MET A 1 -52.38 6.84 50.33
C MET A 1 -51.92 6.20 49.04
N ALA A 2 -50.68 6.16 48.58
CA ALA A 2 -49.37 6.66 48.99
C ALA A 2 -48.53 6.71 47.68
N GLN A 3 -47.92 7.85 47.33
CA GLN A 3 -46.46 8.09 47.36
C GLN A 3 -45.55 7.12 46.57
N THR A 4 -45.06 7.62 45.42
CA THR A 4 -43.65 7.75 44.97
C THR A 4 -42.54 6.81 45.46
N THR A 5 -41.71 6.31 44.53
CA THR A 5 -40.21 6.37 44.42
C THR A 5 -39.76 5.45 43.25
N ALA A 6 -38.98 5.87 42.23
CA ALA A 6 -37.53 6.19 42.13
C ALA A 6 -36.57 4.98 41.91
N ALA A 7 -35.91 4.98 40.74
CA ALA A 7 -34.60 4.43 40.31
C ALA A 7 -34.22 2.93 40.48
N GLN A 8 -33.74 2.29 39.40
CA GLN A 8 -32.32 1.92 39.18
C GLN A 8 -32.09 1.20 37.83
N ASN A 9 -31.11 1.70 37.06
CA ASN A 9 -30.46 1.01 35.95
C ASN A 9 -29.44 0.02 36.53
N GLU A 10 -29.49 -1.25 36.11
CA GLU A 10 -28.39 -2.22 36.30
C GLU A 10 -27.62 -2.42 34.98
N PRO A 11 -26.28 -2.67 35.04
CA PRO A 11 -25.45 -2.93 33.87
C PRO A 11 -25.78 -4.28 33.23
N GLY A 12 -25.79 -4.33 31.90
CA GLY A 12 -26.03 -5.55 31.14
C GLY A 12 -25.03 -6.65 31.49
N HIS A 13 -25.53 -7.73 32.08
CA HIS A 13 -24.85 -9.01 32.19
C HIS A 13 -24.38 -9.47 30.80
N THR A 14 -23.07 -9.54 30.59
CA THR A 14 -22.47 -10.48 29.62
C THR A 14 -22.77 -11.88 30.13
N THR A 15 -23.58 -12.64 29.41
CA THR A 15 -23.77 -14.08 29.65
C THR A 15 -22.43 -14.78 29.47
N ASN A 16 -21.89 -15.37 30.55
CA ASN A 16 -20.71 -16.23 30.49
C ASN A 16 -20.97 -17.39 29.51
N MET A 17 -20.09 -17.56 28.52
CA MET A 17 -20.17 -18.64 27.54
C MET A 17 -19.69 -19.94 28.19
N THR A 18 -20.64 -20.83 28.53
CA THR A 18 -20.38 -22.20 29.02
C THR A 18 -20.49 -23.21 27.86
N LEU A 19 -20.01 -24.45 28.04
CA LEU A 19 -20.24 -25.56 27.09
C LEU A 19 -21.73 -25.71 26.72
N ASP A 20 -22.62 -25.43 27.67
CA ASP A 20 -24.08 -25.53 27.50
C ASP A 20 -24.68 -24.41 26.63
N ASN A 21 -23.96 -23.29 26.46
CA ASN A 21 -24.41 -22.12 25.69
C ASN A 21 -23.60 -21.88 24.40
N TYR A 22 -22.68 -22.79 24.05
CA TYR A 22 -21.91 -22.74 22.81
C TYR A 22 -22.79 -23.15 21.61
N GLN A 23 -23.03 -22.22 20.67
CA GLN A 23 -23.69 -22.56 19.41
C GLN A 23 -22.68 -23.19 18.44
N PHE A 24 -22.77 -24.50 18.25
CA PHE A 24 -21.92 -25.23 17.31
C PHE A 24 -22.20 -24.79 15.85
N PRO A 25 -21.19 -24.28 15.11
CA PRO A 25 -21.36 -23.78 13.74
C PRO A 25 -21.41 -24.93 12.73
N ALA A 26 -22.56 -25.59 12.67
CA ALA A 26 -22.83 -26.77 11.85
C ALA A 26 -22.82 -26.50 10.34
N ASP A 27 -23.12 -25.27 9.91
CA ASP A 27 -23.21 -24.85 8.51
C ASP A 27 -21.85 -24.85 7.79
N ARG A 28 -20.74 -24.91 8.54
CA ARG A 28 -19.37 -24.79 8.02
C ARG A 28 -18.68 -26.12 7.72
N ILE A 29 -19.32 -27.26 8.01
CA ILE A 29 -18.83 -28.59 7.62
C ILE A 29 -19.16 -28.84 6.16
N ARG A 30 -18.16 -29.18 5.33
CA ARG A 30 -18.39 -29.61 3.96
C ARG A 30 -19.18 -30.92 3.95
N ARG A 31 -20.34 -30.92 3.29
CA ARG A 31 -21.31 -32.03 3.32
C ARG A 31 -21.03 -33.16 2.31
N GLN A 32 -20.04 -32.99 1.43
CA GLN A 32 -19.64 -33.98 0.42
C GLN A 32 -18.12 -33.96 0.19
N LEU A 33 -17.52 -35.13 0.05
CA LEU A 33 -16.11 -35.30 -0.33
C LEU A 33 -15.86 -34.90 -1.79
N LYS A 34 -14.61 -34.54 -2.10
CA LYS A 34 -14.15 -34.26 -3.46
C LYS A 34 -13.40 -35.44 -4.06
N GLU A 35 -12.65 -36.18 -3.24
CA GLU A 35 -11.80 -37.27 -3.68
C GLU A 35 -12.45 -38.62 -3.38
N PRO A 36 -12.52 -39.55 -4.36
CA PRO A 36 -12.99 -40.90 -4.10
C PRO A 36 -11.99 -41.64 -3.19
N ASN A 37 -12.50 -42.57 -2.37
CA ASN A 37 -11.69 -43.42 -1.47
C ASN A 37 -10.95 -42.71 -0.32
N LYS A 38 -11.31 -41.46 0.00
CA LYS A 38 -10.81 -40.75 1.20
C LYS A 38 -11.82 -40.84 2.33
N THR A 39 -11.33 -40.86 3.57
CA THR A 39 -12.14 -40.74 4.79
C THR A 39 -12.32 -39.26 5.15
N PRO A 40 -13.54 -38.78 5.41
CA PRO A 40 -13.75 -37.40 5.83
C PRO A 40 -13.06 -37.14 7.18
N LEU A 41 -12.33 -36.02 7.30
CA LEU A 41 -11.58 -35.66 8.49
C LEU A 41 -11.95 -34.26 8.99
N ILE A 42 -12.30 -34.17 10.27
CA ILE A 42 -12.51 -32.90 10.97
C ILE A 42 -11.38 -32.70 11.98
N LEU A 43 -10.70 -31.56 11.87
CA LEU A 43 -9.58 -31.21 12.72
C LEU A 43 -10.06 -30.34 13.90
N VAL A 44 -9.64 -30.67 15.12
CA VAL A 44 -9.97 -29.90 16.32
C VAL A 44 -8.68 -29.46 16.99
N ALA A 45 -8.46 -28.15 17.07
CA ALA A 45 -7.35 -27.57 17.84
C ALA A 45 -7.84 -27.20 19.23
N CYS A 46 -7.32 -27.89 20.25
CA CYS A 46 -7.68 -27.70 21.65
C CYS A 46 -6.67 -26.77 22.34
N GLY A 47 -7.14 -25.71 22.99
CA GLY A 47 -6.26 -24.79 23.72
C GLY A 47 -6.92 -23.47 24.10
N SER A 48 -6.24 -22.72 24.97
CA SER A 48 -6.56 -21.32 25.23
C SER A 48 -5.86 -20.44 24.20
N PHE A 49 -6.64 -20.02 23.19
CA PHE A 49 -6.20 -19.16 22.10
C PHE A 49 -6.65 -17.71 22.37
N SER A 50 -6.08 -17.04 23.38
CA SER A 50 -6.39 -15.64 23.68
C SER A 50 -5.13 -14.76 23.63
N PRO A 51 -5.01 -13.83 22.66
CA PRO A 51 -5.84 -13.72 21.45
C PRO A 51 -5.55 -14.85 20.46
N ILE A 52 -6.53 -15.18 19.60
CA ILE A 52 -6.29 -16.04 18.43
C ILE A 52 -5.31 -15.32 17.50
N THR A 53 -4.33 -16.05 16.97
CA THR A 53 -3.32 -15.49 16.05
C THR A 53 -3.44 -16.16 14.69
N PHE A 54 -2.93 -15.51 13.64
CA PHE A 54 -2.86 -16.10 12.30
C PHE A 54 -2.11 -17.43 12.28
N LEU A 55 -1.11 -17.61 13.17
CA LEU A 55 -0.38 -18.86 13.28
C LEU A 55 -1.27 -20.02 13.75
N HIS A 56 -2.17 -19.77 14.71
CA HIS A 56 -3.16 -20.76 15.15
C HIS A 56 -4.10 -21.16 13.99
N LEU A 57 -4.51 -20.20 13.17
CA LEU A 57 -5.37 -20.44 12.02
C LEU A 57 -4.65 -21.16 10.87
N ARG A 58 -3.34 -20.93 10.68
CA ARG A 58 -2.54 -21.53 9.60
C ARG A 58 -2.33 -23.04 9.75
N MET A 59 -2.42 -23.57 10.96
CA MET A 59 -2.27 -25.01 11.22
C MET A 59 -3.28 -25.85 10.43
N PHE A 60 -4.51 -25.33 10.28
CA PHE A 60 -5.58 -26.02 9.58
C PHE A 60 -5.29 -26.21 8.08
N PRO A 61 -5.07 -25.15 7.28
CA PRO A 61 -4.77 -25.32 5.86
C PRO A 61 -3.47 -26.11 5.63
N MET A 62 -2.47 -26.02 6.52
CA MET A 62 -1.28 -26.88 6.44
C MET A 62 -1.62 -28.38 6.57
N ALA A 63 -2.48 -28.75 7.53
CA ALA A 63 -2.94 -30.13 7.67
C ALA A 63 -3.80 -30.59 6.48
N ALA A 64 -4.61 -29.69 5.92
CA ALA A 64 -5.40 -29.96 4.74
C ALA A 64 -4.53 -30.11 3.47
N ASP A 65 -3.49 -29.30 3.33
CA ASP A 65 -2.51 -29.40 2.24
C ASP A 65 -1.71 -30.69 2.39
N PHE A 66 -1.29 -31.06 3.60
CA PHE A 66 -0.66 -32.37 3.87
C PHE A 66 -1.57 -33.51 3.42
N CYS A 67 -2.86 -33.51 3.78
CA CYS A 67 -3.78 -34.58 3.37
C CYS A 67 -4.01 -34.64 1.85
N ARG A 68 -3.92 -33.50 1.15
CA ARG A 68 -4.06 -33.41 -0.31
C ARG A 68 -2.82 -33.89 -1.07
N HIS A 69 -1.62 -33.55 -0.59
CA HIS A 69 -0.38 -33.81 -1.32
C HIS A 69 0.38 -35.06 -0.85
N SER A 70 0.03 -35.60 0.33
CA SER A 70 0.53 -36.91 0.78
C SER A 70 -0.41 -38.03 0.37
N ASN A 71 0.06 -39.28 0.41
CA ASN A 71 -0.78 -40.47 0.24
C ASN A 71 -1.66 -40.76 1.48
N SER A 72 -2.12 -39.70 2.16
CA SER A 72 -3.00 -39.79 3.34
C SER A 72 -4.34 -40.42 2.97
N ALA A 73 -4.91 -41.20 3.88
CA ALA A 73 -6.25 -41.77 3.71
C ALA A 73 -7.38 -40.75 3.92
N TYR A 74 -7.05 -39.49 4.26
CA TYR A 74 -8.02 -38.49 4.74
C TYR A 74 -8.24 -37.34 3.77
N GLU A 75 -9.45 -36.78 3.80
CA GLU A 75 -9.80 -35.50 3.17
C GLU A 75 -10.39 -34.57 4.24
N VAL A 76 -9.77 -33.41 4.46
CA VAL A 76 -10.24 -32.46 5.48
C VAL A 76 -11.51 -31.76 5.01
N VAL A 77 -12.57 -31.85 5.82
CA VAL A 77 -13.93 -31.34 5.54
C VAL A 77 -14.40 -30.28 6.53
N GLY A 78 -13.66 -30.06 7.62
CA GLY A 78 -13.94 -29.03 8.62
C GLY A 78 -12.78 -28.84 9.60
N GLY A 79 -12.76 -27.69 10.27
CA GLY A 79 -11.74 -27.33 11.26
C GLY A 79 -12.31 -26.44 12.36
N TYR A 80 -12.08 -26.81 13.62
CA TYR A 80 -12.61 -26.13 14.80
C TYR A 80 -11.50 -25.77 15.80
N LEU A 81 -11.56 -24.54 16.32
CA LEU A 81 -10.81 -24.14 17.52
C LEU A 81 -11.74 -24.29 18.73
N SER A 82 -11.24 -24.89 19.82
CA SER A 82 -11.98 -24.88 21.08
C SER A 82 -12.19 -23.45 21.57
N PRO A 83 -13.40 -23.05 22.02
CA PRO A 83 -13.67 -21.70 22.48
C PRO A 83 -12.81 -21.31 23.68
N VAL A 84 -12.46 -20.02 23.74
CA VAL A 84 -11.71 -19.38 24.82
C VAL A 84 -12.61 -18.31 25.40
N SER A 85 -12.88 -18.34 26.70
CA SER A 85 -13.57 -17.24 27.36
C SER A 85 -12.79 -16.86 28.61
N ASP A 86 -12.71 -15.56 28.89
CA ASP A 86 -12.25 -15.06 30.20
C ASP A 86 -13.22 -15.50 31.33
N GLY A 87 -14.35 -16.13 30.98
CA GLY A 87 -15.29 -16.82 31.87
C GLY A 87 -14.93 -18.27 32.20
N TYR A 88 -13.87 -18.85 31.64
CA TYR A 88 -13.27 -20.08 32.17
C TYR A 88 -12.57 -19.77 33.49
N LYS A 89 -13.37 -19.64 34.56
CA LYS A 89 -12.84 -19.61 35.93
C LYS A 89 -12.11 -20.93 36.18
N SER A 90 -10.79 -20.85 36.40
CA SER A 90 -9.86 -21.76 37.11
C SER A 90 -9.91 -23.30 36.91
N ASP A 91 -10.91 -23.86 36.23
CA ASP A 91 -11.11 -25.30 36.09
C ASP A 91 -10.71 -25.73 34.68
N PHE A 92 -9.56 -26.40 34.61
CA PHE A 92 -9.01 -26.99 33.39
C PHE A 92 -9.97 -28.09 32.85
N ILE A 93 -10.36 -27.99 31.58
CA ILE A 93 -11.06 -29.07 30.87
C ILE A 93 -10.04 -29.94 30.15
N PRO A 94 -9.95 -31.25 30.44
CA PRO A 94 -9.06 -32.17 29.74
C PRO A 94 -9.31 -32.20 28.23
N THR A 95 -8.24 -32.26 27.43
CA THR A 95 -8.29 -32.35 25.96
C THR A 95 -9.19 -33.48 25.48
N ALA A 96 -9.19 -34.63 26.16
CA ALA A 96 -10.09 -35.75 25.87
C ALA A 96 -11.57 -35.33 25.90
N LYS A 97 -11.99 -34.58 26.93
CA LYS A 97 -13.38 -34.11 27.07
C LYS A 97 -13.75 -33.07 26.01
N VAL A 98 -12.80 -32.24 25.59
CA VAL A 98 -13.02 -31.29 24.49
C VAL A 98 -13.27 -32.04 23.19
N LEU A 99 -12.47 -33.07 22.88
CA LEU A 99 -12.66 -33.91 21.69
C LEU A 99 -13.99 -34.66 21.73
N ASP A 100 -14.38 -35.24 22.88
CA ASP A 100 -15.68 -35.91 23.04
C ASP A 100 -16.87 -34.95 22.83
N HIS A 101 -16.75 -33.71 23.31
CA HIS A 101 -17.76 -32.68 23.10
C HIS A 101 -17.91 -32.35 21.60
N PHE A 102 -16.79 -32.10 20.91
CA PHE A 102 -16.83 -31.84 19.47
C PHE A 102 -17.36 -33.04 18.68
N GLU A 103 -17.04 -34.29 19.05
CA GLU A 103 -17.64 -35.46 18.42
C GLU A 103 -19.15 -35.50 18.59
N THR A 104 -19.64 -35.21 19.81
CA THR A 104 -21.07 -35.17 20.09
C THR A 104 -21.78 -34.10 19.26
N GLU A 105 -21.22 -32.89 19.18
CA GLU A 105 -21.81 -31.79 18.42
C GLU A 105 -21.75 -32.03 16.90
N ILE A 106 -20.67 -32.62 16.40
CA ILE A 106 -20.55 -33.01 15.00
C ILE A 106 -21.58 -34.09 14.65
N ASP A 107 -21.70 -35.15 15.46
CA ASP A 107 -22.66 -36.23 15.22
C ASP A 107 -24.11 -35.71 15.25
N ARG A 108 -24.41 -34.69 16.06
CA ARG A 108 -25.70 -33.96 16.04
C ARG A 108 -25.89 -33.11 14.78
N ALA A 109 -24.84 -32.44 14.31
CA ALA A 109 -24.88 -31.49 13.19
C ALA A 109 -24.96 -32.17 11.81
N ILE A 110 -24.39 -33.37 11.66
CA ILE A 110 -24.37 -34.17 10.43
C ILE A 110 -24.90 -35.59 10.69
N PRO A 111 -26.19 -35.76 11.04
CA PRO A 111 -26.75 -37.06 11.35
C PRO A 111 -26.65 -37.98 10.13
N GLY A 112 -25.88 -39.07 10.30
CA GLY A 112 -25.60 -40.05 9.27
C GLY A 112 -24.32 -39.82 8.46
N GLY A 113 -23.55 -38.77 8.71
CA GLY A 113 -22.22 -38.56 8.10
C GLY A 113 -22.18 -37.65 6.86
N ILE A 114 -21.04 -37.65 6.17
CA ILE A 114 -20.70 -36.81 5.01
C ILE A 114 -20.80 -37.64 3.73
N LEU A 115 -21.40 -37.10 2.68
CA LEU A 115 -21.55 -37.81 1.41
C LEU A 115 -20.19 -38.13 0.77
N SER A 116 -20.04 -39.34 0.24
CA SER A 116 -18.91 -39.73 -0.61
C SER A 116 -18.81 -38.84 -1.85
N ALA A 117 -17.65 -38.86 -2.52
CA ALA A 117 -17.43 -38.04 -3.71
C ALA A 117 -18.45 -38.35 -4.83
N ASP A 118 -18.88 -39.59 -4.96
CA ASP A 118 -19.92 -40.01 -5.91
C ASP A 118 -21.36 -39.85 -5.39
N GLY A 119 -21.53 -39.38 -4.15
CA GLY A 119 -22.82 -39.11 -3.51
C GLY A 119 -23.63 -40.35 -3.14
N LYS A 120 -23.06 -41.56 -3.22
CA LYS A 120 -23.80 -42.82 -3.04
C LYS A 120 -23.86 -43.30 -1.59
N GLU A 121 -22.86 -43.00 -0.79
CA GLU A 121 -22.80 -43.42 0.62
C GLU A 121 -22.53 -42.22 1.53
N LYS A 122 -22.91 -42.33 2.81
CA LYS A 122 -22.52 -41.37 3.83
C LYS A 122 -21.47 -42.00 4.73
N LEU A 123 -20.37 -41.28 4.93
CA LEU A 123 -19.21 -41.68 5.69
C LEU A 123 -19.16 -40.91 7.01
N LYS A 124 -18.97 -41.60 8.15
CA LYS A 124 -18.75 -40.92 9.44
C LYS A 124 -17.40 -40.18 9.37
N PRO A 125 -17.33 -38.87 9.68
CA PRO A 125 -16.05 -38.18 9.74
C PRO A 125 -15.21 -38.69 10.89
N ARG A 126 -13.91 -38.86 10.65
CA ARG A 126 -12.91 -39.00 11.70
C ARG A 126 -12.65 -37.64 12.32
N ILE A 127 -12.48 -37.59 13.64
CA ILE A 127 -12.06 -36.39 14.37
C ILE A 127 -10.63 -36.62 14.82
N ALA A 128 -9.78 -35.62 14.64
CA ALA A 128 -8.40 -35.69 15.08
C ALA A 128 -7.96 -34.37 15.74
N LEU A 129 -7.06 -34.50 16.72
CA LEU A 129 -6.41 -33.37 17.37
C LEU A 129 -5.46 -32.68 16.38
N LEU A 130 -5.53 -31.36 16.27
CA LEU A 130 -4.57 -30.55 15.52
C LEU A 130 -3.73 -29.72 16.50
N ALA A 131 -2.43 -29.96 16.56
CA ALA A 131 -1.54 -29.33 17.54
C ALA A 131 -0.16 -29.02 16.98
N GLY A 132 0.59 -28.16 17.68
CA GLY A 132 2.01 -27.97 17.42
C GLY A 132 2.85 -29.09 18.07
N ALA A 133 4.08 -29.28 17.59
CA ALA A 133 4.99 -30.29 18.11
C ALA A 133 5.31 -30.11 19.62
N ASP A 134 5.16 -28.91 20.17
CA ASP A 134 5.35 -28.69 21.60
C ASP A 134 4.35 -29.48 22.47
N LEU A 135 3.13 -29.72 21.98
CA LEU A 135 2.17 -30.57 22.69
C LEU A 135 2.58 -32.04 22.67
N ILE A 136 3.01 -32.56 21.51
CA ILE A 136 3.43 -33.97 21.39
C ILE A 136 4.67 -34.24 22.25
N GLN A 137 5.54 -33.26 22.40
CA GLN A 137 6.68 -33.34 23.30
C GLN A 137 6.23 -33.50 24.77
N THR A 138 5.22 -32.76 25.23
CA THR A 138 4.68 -32.96 26.59
C THR A 138 4.03 -34.32 26.77
N MET A 139 3.33 -34.84 25.75
CA MET A 139 2.73 -36.18 25.75
C MET A 139 3.77 -37.29 25.83
N SER A 140 4.97 -37.04 25.31
CA SER A 140 6.10 -37.99 25.39
C SER A 140 6.83 -37.99 26.74
N GLN A 141 6.55 -37.03 27.63
CA GLN A 141 7.20 -36.96 28.94
C GLN A 141 6.47 -37.86 29.96
N PRO A 142 7.21 -38.68 30.73
CA PRO A 142 6.62 -39.48 31.79
C PRO A 142 5.86 -38.61 32.79
N ASP A 143 4.75 -39.14 33.31
CA ASP A 143 3.97 -38.55 34.41
C ASP A 143 3.31 -37.18 34.15
N ILE A 144 3.35 -36.66 32.91
CA ILE A 144 2.62 -35.45 32.52
C ILE A 144 1.20 -35.76 32.04
N TRP A 145 1.05 -36.85 31.29
CA TRP A 145 -0.23 -37.32 30.76
C TRP A 145 -0.53 -38.72 31.30
N SER A 146 -1.77 -38.97 31.67
CA SER A 146 -2.19 -40.31 32.09
C SER A 146 -2.21 -41.25 30.87
N SER A 147 -1.94 -42.54 31.09
CA SER A 147 -2.04 -43.54 30.02
C SER A 147 -3.44 -43.60 29.41
N ASP A 148 -4.47 -43.40 30.23
CA ASP A 148 -5.87 -43.34 29.80
C ASP A 148 -6.12 -42.13 28.87
N ASP A 149 -5.57 -40.95 29.19
CA ASP A 149 -5.67 -39.77 28.32
C ASP A 149 -4.93 -39.96 27.00
N LEU A 150 -3.74 -40.59 27.03
CA LEU A 150 -2.97 -40.86 25.81
C LEU A 150 -3.69 -41.87 24.90
N GLU A 151 -4.24 -42.93 25.47
CA GLU A 151 -5.04 -43.93 24.73
C GLU A 151 -6.31 -43.28 24.16
N HIS A 152 -6.98 -42.42 24.93
CA HIS A 152 -8.20 -41.74 24.48
C HIS A 152 -7.91 -40.68 23.40
N ILE A 153 -6.85 -39.90 23.54
CA ILE A 153 -6.53 -38.82 22.58
C ILE A 153 -5.83 -39.38 21.34
N LEU A 154 -4.73 -40.11 21.51
CA LEU A 154 -3.90 -40.58 20.40
C LEU A 154 -4.35 -41.94 19.85
N GLY A 155 -4.86 -42.82 20.70
CA GLY A 155 -5.40 -44.12 20.29
C GLY A 155 -6.74 -44.01 19.57
N ARG A 156 -7.72 -43.29 20.15
CA ARG A 156 -9.06 -43.15 19.55
C ARG A 156 -9.17 -42.05 18.49
N PHE A 157 -8.77 -40.81 18.79
CA PHE A 157 -8.92 -39.70 17.83
C PHE A 157 -7.74 -39.63 16.85
N GLY A 158 -6.52 -39.73 17.37
CA GLY A 158 -5.28 -39.50 16.62
C GLY A 158 -4.96 -38.01 16.51
N ALA A 159 -3.79 -37.68 15.96
CA ALA A 159 -3.28 -36.32 15.96
C ALA A 159 -2.55 -35.94 14.67
N PHE A 160 -2.76 -34.69 14.23
CA PHE A 160 -1.99 -34.00 13.20
C PHE A 160 -1.09 -32.97 13.89
N ILE A 161 0.22 -33.19 13.80
CA ILE A 161 1.22 -32.44 14.54
C ILE A 161 2.04 -31.59 13.56
N ILE A 162 1.94 -30.27 13.72
CA ILE A 162 2.77 -29.32 12.97
C ILE A 162 4.16 -29.29 13.58
N GLU A 163 5.18 -29.64 12.79
CA GLU A 163 6.57 -29.55 13.19
C GLU A 163 6.95 -28.11 13.55
N ARG A 164 7.77 -27.94 14.60
CA ARG A 164 8.26 -26.63 15.06
C ARG A 164 9.73 -26.74 15.43
N ALA A 165 10.49 -25.71 15.10
CA ALA A 165 11.89 -25.61 15.49
C ALA A 165 12.06 -25.66 17.02
N GLY A 166 13.09 -26.38 17.47
CA GLY A 166 13.37 -26.61 18.89
C GLY A 166 12.59 -27.74 19.56
N THR A 167 11.82 -28.53 18.79
CA THR A 167 11.20 -29.76 19.26
C THR A 167 11.83 -30.97 18.55
N ASP A 168 12.38 -31.92 19.30
CA ASP A 168 12.81 -33.21 18.75
C ASP A 168 11.60 -34.14 18.59
N ILE A 169 10.95 -34.03 17.44
CA ILE A 169 9.75 -34.83 17.14
C ILE A 169 10.07 -36.32 16.98
N HIS A 170 11.29 -36.66 16.56
CA HIS A 170 11.71 -38.06 16.42
C HIS A 170 11.82 -38.73 17.79
N GLN A 171 12.41 -38.04 18.77
CA GLN A 171 12.46 -38.51 20.15
C GLN A 171 11.06 -38.64 20.77
N ALA A 172 10.20 -37.63 20.58
CA ALA A 172 8.84 -37.66 21.12
C ALA A 172 8.02 -38.84 20.54
N LEU A 173 8.17 -39.12 19.24
CA LEU A 173 7.50 -40.25 18.58
C LEU A 173 8.07 -41.61 19.01
N ALA A 174 9.35 -41.69 19.36
CA ALA A 174 9.94 -42.93 19.88
C ALA A 174 9.32 -43.32 21.23
N SER A 175 9.03 -42.35 22.11
CA SER A 175 8.33 -42.58 23.38
C SER A 175 6.84 -42.88 23.21
N LEU A 176 6.24 -42.45 22.09
CA LEU A 176 4.83 -42.66 21.75
C LEU A 176 4.64 -43.75 20.69
N GLN A 177 5.55 -44.72 20.62
CA GLN A 177 5.56 -45.78 19.61
C GLN A 177 4.21 -46.51 19.44
N PRO A 178 3.45 -46.84 20.52
CA PRO A 178 2.15 -47.50 20.38
C PRO A 178 1.13 -46.71 19.54
N PHE A 179 1.27 -45.38 19.51
CA PHE A 179 0.34 -44.47 18.80
C PHE A 179 0.89 -43.97 17.46
N ARG A 180 2.07 -44.44 17.04
CA ARG A 180 2.82 -43.85 15.92
C ARG A 180 2.02 -43.73 14.63
N GLU A 181 1.24 -44.76 14.31
CA GLU A 181 0.41 -44.85 13.10
C GLU A 181 -0.78 -43.87 13.10
N ASN A 182 -1.20 -43.41 14.28
CA ASN A 182 -2.26 -42.42 14.46
C ASN A 182 -1.73 -40.97 14.61
N ILE A 183 -0.41 -40.76 14.50
CA ILE A 183 0.22 -39.45 14.60
C ILE A 183 0.79 -39.04 13.23
N HIS A 184 0.18 -38.03 12.62
CA HIS A 184 0.58 -37.48 11.33
C HIS A 184 1.43 -36.23 11.54
N VAL A 185 2.72 -36.31 11.26
CA VAL A 185 3.64 -35.17 11.35
C VAL A 185 3.63 -34.39 10.04
N ILE A 186 3.35 -33.09 10.15
CA ILE A 186 3.30 -32.15 9.04
C ILE A 186 4.54 -31.28 9.11
N GLN A 187 5.44 -31.45 8.15
CA GLN A 187 6.65 -30.63 8.05
C GLN A 187 6.28 -29.20 7.69
N GLN A 188 6.89 -28.26 8.40
CA GLN A 188 6.81 -26.85 8.05
C GLN A 188 7.71 -26.57 6.85
N VAL A 189 7.11 -26.20 5.71
CA VAL A 189 7.86 -25.75 4.52
C VAL A 189 8.62 -24.45 4.79
N PHE A 190 8.16 -23.66 5.77
CA PHE A 190 8.82 -22.45 6.27
C PHE A 190 9.01 -22.56 7.79
N GLN A 191 10.26 -22.49 8.26
CA GLN A 191 10.56 -22.56 9.69
C GLN A 191 10.04 -21.32 10.42
N ASN A 192 8.99 -21.46 11.21
CA ASN A 192 8.63 -20.45 12.20
C ASN A 192 9.10 -20.88 13.58
N ASN A 193 10.01 -20.09 14.16
CA ASN A 193 10.62 -20.30 15.46
C ASN A 193 9.68 -19.98 16.66
N MET A 194 8.39 -19.70 16.41
CA MET A 194 7.38 -19.47 17.45
C MET A 194 6.61 -20.72 17.87
N SER A 195 6.75 -21.10 19.14
CA SER A 195 5.80 -21.96 19.83
C SER A 195 5.25 -21.25 21.07
N SER A 196 4.01 -21.55 21.46
CA SER A 196 3.39 -21.05 22.69
C SER A 196 4.24 -21.41 23.91
N THR A 197 4.95 -22.53 23.86
CA THR A 197 5.93 -22.95 24.86
C THR A 197 7.18 -22.06 24.87
N GLN A 198 7.75 -21.73 23.71
CA GLN A 198 8.86 -20.77 23.61
C GLN A 198 8.43 -19.39 24.11
N ILE A 199 7.24 -18.92 23.74
CA ILE A 199 6.65 -17.68 24.24
C ILE A 199 6.57 -17.71 25.77
N ARG A 200 5.97 -18.75 26.38
CA ARG A 200 5.89 -18.90 27.84
C ARG A 200 7.27 -18.97 28.51
N LEU A 201 8.24 -19.65 27.90
CA LEU A 201 9.61 -19.72 28.40
C LEU A 201 10.32 -18.36 28.34
N HIS A 202 10.07 -17.56 27.30
CA HIS A 202 10.62 -16.21 27.16
C HIS A 202 9.98 -15.26 28.18
N ILE A 203 8.65 -15.33 28.37
CA ILE A 203 7.94 -14.59 29.44
C ILE A 203 8.50 -14.97 30.81
N LYS A 204 8.70 -16.27 31.09
CA LYS A 204 9.28 -16.74 32.37
C LYS A 204 10.73 -16.26 32.58
N ARG A 205 11.43 -15.91 31.50
CA ARG A 205 12.81 -15.38 31.52
C ARG A 205 12.87 -13.85 31.40
N ASP A 206 11.73 -13.16 31.52
CA ASP A 206 11.60 -11.70 31.36
C ASP A 206 12.12 -11.17 30.00
N MET A 207 12.07 -12.02 28.96
CA MET A 207 12.47 -11.67 27.59
C MET A 207 11.27 -11.26 26.75
N SER A 208 11.47 -10.30 25.83
CA SER A 208 10.44 -9.85 24.89
C SER A 208 9.99 -10.98 23.96
N VAL A 209 8.68 -11.13 23.81
CA VAL A 209 8.03 -12.13 22.93
C VAL A 209 7.74 -11.54 21.54
N ARG A 210 7.89 -10.23 21.36
CA ARG A 210 7.32 -9.46 20.25
C ARG A 210 7.93 -9.79 18.87
N TYR A 211 9.06 -10.50 18.83
CA TYR A 211 9.92 -10.57 17.63
C TYR A 211 10.08 -11.93 16.96
N ARG A 212 9.06 -12.79 17.01
CA ARG A 212 9.05 -13.94 16.10
C ARG A 212 7.78 -14.10 15.26
N MET A 213 7.04 -13.01 15.05
CA MET A 213 6.10 -12.94 13.92
C MET A 213 6.88 -12.47 12.68
N ILE A 214 7.19 -13.40 11.78
CA ILE A 214 7.70 -13.07 10.44
C ILE A 214 6.64 -12.19 9.73
N PRO A 215 7.02 -11.13 8.99
CA PRO A 215 6.08 -10.31 8.23
C PRO A 215 5.24 -11.16 7.29
N LEU A 216 3.92 -10.98 7.35
CA LEU A 216 2.93 -11.75 6.60
C LEU A 216 2.86 -11.26 5.13
N LEU A 217 3.94 -11.45 4.36
CA LEU A 217 3.83 -11.49 2.89
C LEU A 217 3.39 -12.91 2.50
N ASP A 218 2.07 -13.10 2.37
CA ASP A 218 1.42 -13.96 1.37
C ASP A 218 -0.08 -14.11 1.70
N PHE A 219 -0.85 -13.12 1.27
CA PHE A 219 -2.31 -13.18 1.25
C PHE A 219 -2.85 -13.96 0.02
N TYR A 220 -1.99 -14.62 -0.77
CA TYR A 220 -2.38 -15.26 -2.03
C TYR A 220 -2.61 -16.78 -1.98
N ALA A 221 -2.31 -17.48 -0.88
CA ALA A 221 -2.49 -18.95 -0.82
C ALA A 221 -3.86 -19.43 -0.26
N LEU A 222 -4.71 -18.55 0.28
CA LEU A 222 -6.00 -18.95 0.87
C LEU A 222 -7.19 -18.93 -0.10
N ARG A 223 -6.99 -18.57 -1.38
CA ARG A 223 -8.05 -18.63 -2.41
C ARG A 223 -8.12 -19.96 -3.17
N SER A 224 -7.19 -20.89 -2.96
CA SER A 224 -7.14 -22.17 -3.69
C SER A 224 -7.60 -23.39 -2.87
N SER A 225 -7.91 -23.23 -1.58
CA SER A 225 -8.44 -24.30 -0.74
C SER A 225 -9.76 -23.88 -0.08
N ASN A 226 -10.89 -24.46 -0.52
CA ASN A 226 -12.23 -24.33 0.09
C ASN A 226 -12.27 -24.93 1.51
N MET A 227 -11.55 -24.36 2.46
CA MET A 227 -11.61 -24.74 3.86
C MET A 227 -11.84 -23.50 4.72
N LEU A 228 -13.02 -23.42 5.33
CA LEU A 228 -13.36 -22.39 6.32
C LEU A 228 -12.97 -22.89 7.71
N VAL A 229 -12.13 -22.12 8.42
CA VAL A 229 -11.84 -22.32 9.85
C VAL A 229 -12.86 -21.52 10.65
N VAL A 230 -13.51 -22.12 11.64
CA VAL A 230 -14.49 -21.41 12.47
C VAL A 230 -13.84 -20.80 13.70
N ILE A 231 -13.98 -19.48 13.85
CA ILE A 231 -13.57 -18.71 15.02
C ILE A 231 -14.85 -18.34 15.80
N PRO A 232 -14.98 -18.69 17.08
CA PRO A 232 -15.99 -18.11 17.95
C PRO A 232 -15.67 -16.62 18.17
N ASP A 233 -16.58 -15.77 17.70
CA ASP A 233 -16.67 -14.29 17.83
C ASP A 233 -15.44 -13.52 18.36
N PRO A 234 -14.64 -12.87 17.48
CA PRO A 234 -13.54 -12.00 17.89
C PRO A 234 -14.00 -10.55 18.03
N VAL A 235 -14.04 -10.07 19.28
CA VAL A 235 -14.24 -8.66 19.62
C VAL A 235 -12.89 -7.93 19.59
N PHE A 236 -12.84 -6.85 18.78
CA PHE A 236 -11.82 -5.78 18.62
C PHE A 236 -10.50 -6.06 17.89
N PHE A 237 -10.23 -5.22 16.87
CA PHE A 237 -8.91 -4.77 16.45
C PHE A 237 -9.06 -3.39 15.77
N GLU A 238 -8.66 -2.30 16.46
CA GLU A 238 -8.20 -1.06 15.81
C GLU A 238 -7.41 -0.16 16.78
N GLU A 239 -6.29 0.35 16.26
CA GLU A 239 -5.53 1.57 16.61
C GLU A 239 -4.68 1.66 17.90
N ALA A 240 -3.37 1.86 17.71
CA ALA A 240 -2.63 2.95 18.38
C ALA A 240 -1.26 3.21 17.70
N VAL A 241 -1.18 4.31 16.96
CA VAL A 241 0.03 5.13 16.75
C VAL A 241 -0.22 6.46 17.48
N GLU A 242 0.86 7.01 18.05
CA GLU A 242 1.10 8.37 18.55
C GLU A 242 1.23 8.64 20.07
N ALA A 243 2.39 9.25 20.35
CA ALA A 243 2.71 10.29 21.36
C ALA A 243 3.18 9.89 22.79
N GLY A 244 4.52 9.86 22.94
CA GLY A 244 5.22 11.05 23.45
C GLY A 244 5.59 11.12 24.95
N THR A 245 6.91 11.23 25.15
CA THR A 245 7.70 11.99 26.16
C THR A 245 7.91 11.49 27.59
N ARG A 246 9.19 11.20 27.92
CA ARG A 246 10.16 11.89 28.84
C ARG A 246 11.39 10.96 29.02
N SER A 247 12.62 11.34 29.33
CA SER A 247 13.45 12.55 29.25
C SER A 247 14.88 12.07 29.59
N TYR A 248 15.94 12.47 28.87
CA TYR A 248 17.30 12.42 29.43
C TYR A 248 18.15 13.59 28.92
N ARG A 249 18.88 14.20 29.86
CA ARG A 249 19.85 15.29 29.69
C ARG A 249 21.08 14.80 28.92
N CYS A 250 21.66 15.69 28.11
CA CYS A 250 23.08 15.61 27.76
C CYS A 250 23.73 16.99 27.96
N HIS A 251 24.95 16.98 28.49
CA HIS A 251 25.85 18.12 28.65
C HIS A 251 26.45 18.51 27.31
N VAL A 252 26.52 19.82 27.01
CA VAL A 252 27.54 20.39 26.12
C VAL A 252 27.86 21.79 26.64
N ASP A 253 29.13 21.99 27.02
CA ASP A 253 29.70 23.27 27.41
C ASP A 253 29.96 24.15 26.17
N HIS A 254 29.91 25.48 26.40
CA HIS A 254 30.25 26.60 25.50
C HIS A 254 29.12 27.20 24.65
N LEU A 255 28.30 28.07 25.26
CA LEU A 255 27.54 29.12 24.57
C LEU A 255 27.01 30.22 25.53
N ASP A 256 27.80 30.68 26.51
CA ASP A 256 27.26 31.52 27.60
C ASP A 256 27.17 33.03 27.31
N ASP A 257 27.94 33.59 26.38
CA ASP A 257 27.98 35.07 26.24
C ASP A 257 26.92 35.64 25.27
N VAL A 258 26.42 34.86 24.32
CA VAL A 258 25.40 35.32 23.35
C VAL A 258 23.98 35.17 23.90
N VAL A 259 23.75 34.17 24.77
CA VAL A 259 22.43 33.87 25.35
C VAL A 259 22.05 34.88 26.44
N MET A 260 23.01 35.34 27.23
CA MET A 260 22.76 36.29 28.33
C MET A 260 22.26 37.67 27.85
N GLN A 261 22.71 38.16 26.68
CA GLN A 261 22.22 39.43 26.12
C GLN A 261 20.80 39.31 25.51
N TRP A 262 20.37 38.13 25.10
CA TRP A 262 19.06 37.91 24.48
C TRP A 262 17.95 37.75 25.53
N VAL A 263 18.26 37.12 26.67
CA VAL A 263 17.32 36.93 27.79
C VAL A 263 17.01 38.26 28.51
N ALA A 264 17.97 39.19 28.56
CA ALA A 264 17.80 40.48 29.26
C ALA A 264 16.73 41.42 28.63
N ASN A 265 16.28 41.16 27.40
CA ASN A 265 15.35 42.03 26.66
C ASN A 265 13.92 41.45 26.51
N LEU A 266 13.61 40.35 27.21
CA LEU A 266 12.29 39.73 27.21
C LEU A 266 11.43 40.24 28.38
N GLN A 267 10.12 40.39 28.14
CA GLN A 267 9.12 40.85 29.08
C GLN A 267 8.03 39.79 29.25
N LEU A 268 7.52 39.63 30.47
CA LEU A 268 6.47 38.66 30.78
C LEU A 268 5.13 39.10 30.18
N ASP A 269 4.49 38.22 29.41
CA ASP A 269 3.08 38.33 29.04
C ASP A 269 2.22 37.72 30.16
N GLU A 270 1.65 38.56 31.03
CA GLU A 270 0.89 38.10 32.21
C GLU A 270 -0.31 37.20 31.87
N VAL A 271 -0.81 37.22 30.63
CA VAL A 271 -1.95 36.39 30.21
C VAL A 271 -1.52 34.97 29.85
N THR A 272 -0.33 34.81 29.26
CA THR A 272 0.17 33.51 28.78
C THR A 272 1.31 32.94 29.62
N GLY A 273 1.92 33.75 30.49
CA GLY A 273 3.08 33.37 31.31
C GLY A 273 4.42 33.32 30.56
N GLU A 274 4.44 33.67 29.27
CA GLU A 274 5.62 33.59 28.40
C GLU A 274 6.49 34.87 28.47
N MET A 275 7.82 34.71 28.42
CA MET A 275 8.77 35.82 28.28
C MET A 275 8.98 36.15 26.80
N VAL A 276 8.47 37.28 26.34
CA VAL A 276 8.46 37.69 24.92
C VAL A 276 9.07 39.07 24.73
N SER A 277 9.60 39.35 23.53
CA SER A 277 10.17 40.68 23.26
C SER A 277 9.12 41.80 23.41
N LYS A 278 9.55 43.00 23.79
CA LYS A 278 8.69 44.18 23.99
C LYS A 278 7.80 44.51 22.77
N THR A 279 8.31 44.24 21.56
CA THR A 279 7.57 44.45 20.30
C THR A 279 6.46 43.43 20.11
N GLU A 280 6.73 42.17 20.46
CA GLU A 280 5.76 41.08 20.36
C GLU A 280 4.65 41.22 21.41
N LEU A 281 5.01 41.60 22.65
CA LEU A 281 4.02 41.88 23.71
C LEU A 281 3.04 42.99 23.29
N LYS A 282 3.53 44.08 22.68
CA LYS A 282 2.69 45.15 22.14
C LYS A 282 1.74 44.67 21.03
N LYS A 283 2.20 43.76 20.16
CA LYS A 283 1.37 43.16 19.12
C LYS A 283 0.23 42.33 19.72
N ARG A 284 0.55 41.47 20.70
CA ARG A 284 -0.43 40.64 21.39
C ARG A 284 -1.48 41.46 22.13
N LEU A 285 -1.06 42.49 22.88
CA LEU A 285 -1.98 43.40 23.57
C LEU A 285 -2.94 44.12 22.60
N LYS A 286 -2.43 44.58 21.46
CA LYS A 286 -3.24 45.25 20.43
C LYS A 286 -4.21 44.28 19.74
N SER A 287 -3.81 43.02 19.55
CA SER A 287 -4.71 41.96 19.02
C SER A 287 -5.84 41.67 20.00
N ARG A 288 -5.53 41.48 21.28
CA ARG A 288 -6.52 41.24 22.34
C ARG A 288 -7.50 42.41 22.49
N GLN A 289 -7.03 43.65 22.39
CA GLN A 289 -7.92 44.83 22.38
C GLN A 289 -8.88 44.81 21.18
N LYS A 290 -8.39 44.44 20.00
CA LYS A 290 -9.20 44.38 18.78
C LYS A 290 -10.22 43.25 18.81
N GLU A 291 -9.87 42.12 19.44
CA GLU A 291 -10.77 41.00 19.71
C GLU A 291 -11.82 41.35 20.75
N ALA A 292 -11.45 42.05 21.84
CA ALA A 292 -12.38 42.54 22.84
C ALA A 292 -13.37 43.57 22.26
N GLU A 293 -12.92 44.44 21.35
CA GLU A 293 -13.81 45.34 20.60
C GLU A 293 -14.74 44.58 19.63
N LYS A 294 -14.26 43.53 18.97
CA LYS A 294 -15.09 42.65 18.13
C LYS A 294 -16.13 41.90 18.97
N ALA A 295 -15.75 41.40 20.15
CA ALA A 295 -16.64 40.70 21.07
C ALA A 295 -17.71 41.64 21.63
N LYS A 296 -17.35 42.89 21.98
CA LYS A 296 -18.32 43.92 22.41
C LYS A 296 -19.30 44.30 21.30
N LYS A 297 -18.85 44.39 20.04
CA LYS A 297 -19.72 44.62 18.87
C LYS A 297 -20.62 43.43 18.53
N ALA A 298 -20.16 42.20 18.79
CA ALA A 298 -20.94 40.99 18.60
C ALA A 298 -22.01 40.81 19.69
N ALA A 299 -21.73 41.23 20.93
CA ALA A 299 -22.67 41.16 22.05
C ALA A 299 -23.78 42.22 22.00
N SER A 300 -23.61 43.31 21.25
CA SER A 300 -24.60 44.40 21.12
C SER A 300 -25.53 44.29 19.90
N ALA A 301 -25.45 43.20 19.12
CA ALA A 301 -26.31 43.00 17.96
C ALA A 301 -27.55 42.17 18.35
N PRO A 302 -28.79 42.68 18.15
CA PRO A 302 -29.99 41.91 18.48
C PRO A 302 -30.10 40.68 17.56
N ALA A 303 -30.37 39.52 18.17
CA ALA A 303 -30.54 38.25 17.46
C ALA A 303 -31.75 38.31 16.52
N LYS A 304 -31.51 38.15 15.21
CA LYS A 304 -32.57 37.87 14.24
C LYS A 304 -32.98 36.40 14.32
N PRO A 305 -34.28 36.07 14.18
CA PRO A 305 -34.72 34.68 14.13
C PRO A 305 -34.05 33.94 12.96
N ALA A 306 -33.59 32.72 13.21
CA ALA A 306 -32.92 31.87 12.23
C ALA A 306 -33.92 31.38 11.17
N GLY A 307 -34.09 32.15 10.09
CA GLY A 307 -34.52 31.60 8.82
C GLY A 307 -33.36 30.82 8.18
N GLN A 308 -33.62 29.61 7.69
CA GLN A 308 -32.65 28.75 7.02
C GLN A 308 -32.05 29.48 5.80
N ARG A 309 -30.78 29.87 5.85
CA ARG A 309 -30.06 30.34 4.67
C ARG A 309 -29.87 29.18 3.67
N PRO A 310 -29.99 29.41 2.36
CA PRO A 310 -29.71 28.40 1.35
C PRO A 310 -28.28 27.86 1.49
N PRO A 311 -28.01 26.57 1.23
CA PRO A 311 -26.66 25.99 1.31
C PRO A 311 -25.59 26.72 0.49
N ALA A 312 -25.99 27.42 -0.58
CA ALA A 312 -25.10 28.20 -1.44
C ALA A 312 -24.51 29.47 -0.77
N GLU A 313 -25.04 29.89 0.37
CA GLU A 313 -24.56 31.05 1.14
C GLU A 313 -23.72 30.68 2.37
N LEU A 314 -23.46 29.38 2.59
CA LEU A 314 -22.69 28.88 3.72
C LEU A 314 -21.19 28.87 3.40
N THR A 315 -20.35 29.21 4.37
CA THR A 315 -18.91 28.95 4.25
C THR A 315 -18.64 27.43 4.31
N PRO A 316 -17.51 26.94 3.76
CA PRO A 316 -17.18 25.51 3.82
C PRO A 316 -17.19 24.91 5.24
N ASN A 317 -16.75 25.68 6.24
CA ASN A 317 -16.77 25.27 7.63
C ASN A 317 -18.20 25.21 8.19
N GLN A 318 -19.03 26.23 7.91
CA GLN A 318 -20.44 26.22 8.32
C GLN A 318 -21.21 25.05 7.69
N TYR A 319 -20.95 24.76 6.41
CA TYR A 319 -21.51 23.59 5.73
C TYR A 319 -21.10 22.30 6.44
N PHE A 320 -19.80 22.14 6.71
CA PHE A 320 -19.27 20.98 7.43
C PHE A 320 -19.92 20.79 8.79
N GLU A 321 -20.11 21.85 9.56
CA GLU A 321 -20.72 21.74 10.88
C GLU A 321 -22.19 21.33 10.83
N ILE A 322 -22.98 22.00 9.98
CA ILE A 322 -24.40 21.70 9.82
C ILE A 322 -24.59 20.28 9.29
N ARG A 323 -23.77 19.89 8.31
CA ARG A 323 -23.82 18.56 7.70
C ARG A 323 -23.46 17.48 8.71
N SER A 324 -22.39 17.67 9.49
CA SER A 324 -21.96 16.72 10.52
C SER A 324 -23.05 16.50 11.59
N ARG A 325 -23.66 17.57 12.12
CA ARG A 325 -24.76 17.45 13.09
C ARG A 325 -25.99 16.76 12.48
N THR A 326 -26.32 17.06 11.22
CA THR A 326 -27.45 16.43 10.52
C THR A 326 -27.23 14.93 10.35
N ILE A 327 -26.04 14.52 9.89
CA ILE A 327 -25.71 13.10 9.70
C ILE A 327 -25.62 12.37 11.04
N ASN A 328 -25.16 13.02 12.11
CA ASN A 328 -25.15 12.39 13.42
C ASN A 328 -26.56 12.04 13.90
N LYS A 329 -27.54 12.93 13.71
CA LYS A 329 -28.95 12.62 13.99
C LYS A 329 -29.46 11.41 13.20
N LEU A 330 -29.06 11.29 11.93
CA LEU A 330 -29.40 10.10 11.12
C LEU A 330 -28.71 8.83 11.62
N ARG A 331 -27.50 8.93 12.17
CA ARG A 331 -26.80 7.78 12.79
C ARG A 331 -27.54 7.30 14.04
N GLU A 332 -28.11 8.21 14.82
CA GLU A 332 -28.91 7.92 16.01
C GLU A 332 -30.26 7.30 15.63
N THR A 333 -30.98 7.88 14.66
CA THR A 333 -32.33 7.39 14.28
C THR A 333 -32.32 6.17 13.36
N LYS A 334 -31.20 5.93 12.65
CA LYS A 334 -31.05 4.92 11.59
C LYS A 334 -32.15 4.99 10.52
N SER A 335 -32.80 6.15 10.37
CA SER A 335 -33.99 6.34 9.53
C SER A 335 -33.88 7.63 8.71
N PRO A 336 -33.39 7.56 7.45
CA PRO A 336 -32.70 6.42 6.85
C PRO A 336 -31.31 6.22 7.48
N ASN A 337 -30.79 4.98 7.44
CA ASN A 337 -29.41 4.71 7.87
C ASN A 337 -28.43 5.42 6.91
N PRO A 338 -27.64 6.42 7.36
CA PRO A 338 -26.77 7.19 6.48
C PRO A 338 -25.53 6.42 5.99
N TYR A 339 -25.24 5.26 6.60
CA TYR A 339 -24.14 4.37 6.25
C TYR A 339 -24.65 2.92 6.23
N PRO A 340 -25.44 2.52 5.20
CA PRO A 340 -25.86 1.13 5.04
C PRO A 340 -24.68 0.21 4.77
N HIS A 341 -24.77 -1.03 5.26
CA HIS A 341 -23.70 -2.04 5.09
C HIS A 341 -23.52 -2.48 3.64
N LYS A 342 -24.60 -2.55 2.86
CA LYS A 342 -24.57 -3.07 1.49
C LYS A 342 -25.61 -2.39 0.61
N PHE A 343 -25.18 -2.06 -0.61
CA PHE A 343 -26.04 -1.83 -1.75
C PHE A 343 -25.61 -2.80 -2.86
N HIS A 344 -26.58 -3.45 -3.51
CA HIS A 344 -26.28 -4.40 -4.59
C HIS A 344 -26.19 -3.62 -5.90
N VAL A 345 -25.01 -3.61 -6.51
CA VAL A 345 -24.78 -3.00 -7.83
C VAL A 345 -24.91 -4.11 -8.85
N THR A 346 -25.85 -3.98 -9.79
CA THR A 346 -26.13 -4.99 -10.83
C THR A 346 -25.66 -4.56 -12.21
N TYR A 347 -25.22 -3.31 -12.35
CA TYR A 347 -24.92 -2.71 -13.64
C TYR A 347 -23.61 -1.93 -13.62
N ASP A 348 -22.81 -2.10 -14.67
CA ASP A 348 -21.61 -1.32 -14.93
C ASP A 348 -21.98 -0.04 -15.69
N ILE A 349 -21.90 1.09 -14.99
CA ILE A 349 -22.29 2.39 -15.54
C ILE A 349 -21.43 2.82 -16.73
N ALA A 350 -20.22 2.28 -16.90
CA ALA A 350 -19.37 2.59 -18.04
C ALA A 350 -19.98 2.16 -19.37
N LYS A 351 -20.81 1.11 -19.36
CA LYS A 351 -21.52 0.61 -20.54
C LYS A 351 -22.79 1.38 -20.86
N PHE A 352 -23.25 2.27 -19.98
CA PHE A 352 -24.57 2.91 -20.09
C PHE A 352 -24.76 3.69 -21.40
N ALA A 353 -23.77 4.47 -21.79
CA ALA A 353 -23.84 5.26 -23.03
C ALA A 353 -23.73 4.39 -24.29
N GLU A 354 -22.92 3.33 -24.24
CA GLU A 354 -22.75 2.38 -25.34
C GLU A 354 -24.03 1.55 -25.55
N GLU A 355 -24.58 0.96 -24.50
CA GLU A 355 -25.74 0.08 -24.58
C GLU A 355 -27.04 0.83 -24.86
N PHE A 356 -27.25 2.04 -24.32
CA PHE A 356 -28.54 2.76 -24.42
C PHE A 356 -28.48 4.06 -25.21
N GLY A 357 -27.33 4.38 -25.82
CA GLY A 357 -27.15 5.60 -26.62
C GLY A 357 -28.15 5.72 -27.78
N TYR A 358 -28.66 4.60 -28.28
CA TYR A 358 -29.60 4.53 -29.41
C TYR A 358 -30.99 5.11 -29.11
N LEU A 359 -31.40 5.18 -27.83
CA LEU A 359 -32.74 5.64 -27.43
C LEU A 359 -33.00 7.07 -27.93
N LYS A 360 -34.19 7.33 -28.45
CA LYS A 360 -34.63 8.67 -28.89
C LYS A 360 -35.32 9.43 -27.77
N SER A 361 -35.44 10.75 -27.93
CA SER A 361 -36.07 11.63 -26.93
C SER A 361 -37.45 11.13 -26.53
N GLY A 362 -37.63 10.83 -25.24
CA GLY A 362 -38.88 10.31 -24.67
C GLY A 362 -38.98 8.78 -24.65
N GLU A 363 -38.06 8.07 -25.29
CA GLU A 363 -37.99 6.61 -25.22
C GLU A 363 -37.38 6.13 -23.90
N THR A 364 -37.85 4.97 -23.44
CA THR A 364 -37.44 4.32 -22.19
C THR A 364 -37.35 2.82 -22.39
N ALA A 365 -36.37 2.18 -21.78
CA ALA A 365 -36.20 0.71 -21.75
C ALA A 365 -36.60 0.17 -20.36
N ARG A 366 -37.91 0.19 -20.05
CA ARG A 366 -38.44 -0.15 -18.71
C ARG A 366 -38.21 -1.60 -18.29
N ASP A 367 -38.07 -2.49 -19.26
CA ASP A 367 -37.73 -3.91 -19.08
C ASP A 367 -36.31 -4.11 -18.53
N LYS A 368 -35.42 -3.13 -18.70
CA LYS A 368 -34.06 -3.17 -18.19
C LYS A 368 -33.95 -2.44 -16.85
N VAL A 369 -33.94 -3.21 -15.76
CA VAL A 369 -33.63 -2.67 -14.43
C VAL A 369 -32.13 -2.58 -14.23
N ILE A 370 -31.66 -1.41 -13.80
CA ILE A 370 -30.25 -1.15 -13.47
C ILE A 370 -30.12 -0.66 -12.03
N GLN A 371 -29.09 -1.16 -11.35
CA GLN A 371 -28.71 -0.74 -10.00
C GLN A 371 -27.25 -0.29 -10.01
N VAL A 372 -27.02 1.00 -9.77
CA VAL A 372 -25.68 1.61 -9.84
C VAL A 372 -25.38 2.41 -8.56
N GLY A 373 -24.12 2.35 -8.11
CA GLY A 373 -23.59 3.25 -7.09
C GLY A 373 -22.84 4.40 -7.76
N ALA A 374 -23.07 5.64 -7.34
CA ALA A 374 -22.40 6.81 -7.92
C ALA A 374 -22.30 7.99 -6.95
N ARG A 375 -21.41 8.93 -7.25
CA ARG A 375 -21.26 10.20 -6.50
C ARG A 375 -22.11 11.29 -7.14
N VAL A 376 -22.86 12.05 -6.34
CA VAL A 376 -23.63 13.20 -6.78
C VAL A 376 -22.71 14.41 -7.03
N PHE A 377 -22.74 14.98 -8.23
CA PHE A 377 -22.04 16.23 -8.56
C PHE A 377 -22.97 17.43 -8.62
N THR A 378 -24.20 17.21 -9.08
CA THR A 378 -25.22 18.24 -9.20
C THR A 378 -26.55 17.70 -8.71
N LYS A 379 -27.33 18.52 -8.00
CA LYS A 379 -28.71 18.26 -7.62
C LYS A 379 -29.55 19.45 -8.06
N ARG A 380 -30.57 19.21 -8.89
CA ARG A 380 -31.53 20.22 -9.36
C ARG A 380 -32.95 19.73 -9.09
N SER A 381 -33.88 20.64 -8.82
CA SER A 381 -35.30 20.34 -8.62
C SER A 381 -36.15 21.20 -9.53
N SER A 382 -37.22 20.64 -10.07
CA SER A 382 -38.25 21.35 -10.83
C SER A 382 -39.60 21.10 -10.16
N GLY A 383 -39.90 21.89 -9.12
CA GLY A 383 -40.98 21.59 -8.18
C GLY A 383 -40.63 20.45 -7.21
N SER A 384 -41.60 19.99 -6.43
CA SER A 384 -41.43 18.92 -5.44
C SER A 384 -41.52 17.50 -6.02
N LYS A 385 -41.96 17.36 -7.27
CA LYS A 385 -42.25 16.05 -7.91
C LYS A 385 -41.20 15.61 -8.92
N LEU A 386 -40.15 16.40 -9.12
CA LEU A 386 -39.13 16.13 -10.13
C LEU A 386 -37.75 16.61 -9.67
N PHE A 387 -36.82 15.67 -9.53
CA PHE A 387 -35.42 15.93 -9.22
C PHE A 387 -34.52 15.40 -10.32
N PHE A 388 -33.43 16.11 -10.57
CA PHE A 388 -32.36 15.68 -11.46
C PHE A 388 -31.04 15.64 -10.69
N TYR A 389 -30.33 14.55 -10.82
CA TYR A 389 -28.97 14.41 -10.31
C TYR A 389 -28.02 14.20 -11.47
N ASP A 390 -26.92 14.93 -11.49
CA ASP A 390 -25.78 14.53 -12.32
C ASP A 390 -24.87 13.72 -11.40
N VAL A 391 -24.65 12.46 -11.75
CA VAL A 391 -23.82 11.55 -10.97
C VAL A 391 -22.61 11.13 -11.78
N ARG A 392 -21.53 10.78 -11.07
CA ARG A 392 -20.33 10.21 -11.69
C ARG A 392 -19.85 8.99 -10.96
N ASN A 393 -19.35 8.03 -11.72
CA ASN A 393 -18.57 6.91 -11.25
C ASN A 393 -17.59 6.48 -12.35
N GLU A 394 -16.38 6.09 -11.97
CA GLU A 394 -15.31 5.67 -12.90
C GLU A 394 -15.02 6.62 -14.08
N GLY A 395 -15.17 7.93 -13.89
CA GLY A 395 -14.96 8.94 -14.95
C GLY A 395 -16.17 9.13 -15.89
N VAL A 396 -17.22 8.34 -15.71
CA VAL A 396 -18.45 8.39 -16.50
C VAL A 396 -19.45 9.31 -15.83
N LYS A 397 -20.03 10.24 -16.60
CA LYS A 397 -21.11 11.13 -16.15
C LYS A 397 -22.44 10.61 -16.67
N VAL A 398 -23.43 10.48 -15.78
CA VAL A 398 -24.79 10.08 -16.13
C VAL A 398 -25.80 10.98 -15.42
N GLN A 399 -26.87 11.37 -16.13
CA GLN A 399 -28.01 12.03 -15.52
C GLN A 399 -28.94 11.00 -14.89
N VAL A 400 -29.47 11.32 -13.71
CA VAL A 400 -30.52 10.56 -13.05
C VAL A 400 -31.74 11.46 -12.95
N MET A 401 -32.85 11.01 -13.51
CA MET A 401 -34.14 11.69 -13.46
C MET A 401 -35.05 10.96 -12.47
N CYS A 402 -35.40 11.62 -11.37
CA CYS A 402 -36.29 11.08 -10.35
C CYS A 402 -37.65 11.78 -10.47
N GLN A 403 -38.69 11.03 -10.82
CA GLN A 403 -40.05 11.55 -10.96
C GLN A 403 -40.95 10.89 -9.92
N ALA A 404 -41.83 11.66 -9.27
CA ALA A 404 -42.73 11.12 -8.24
C ALA A 404 -43.62 9.97 -8.75
N GLN A 405 -44.00 10.00 -10.03
CA GLN A 405 -44.82 8.95 -10.67
C GLN A 405 -44.06 7.64 -10.94
N GLU A 406 -42.73 7.67 -10.97
CA GLU A 406 -41.88 6.49 -11.20
C GLU A 406 -41.37 5.89 -9.89
N ALA A 407 -41.58 6.58 -8.76
CA ALA A 407 -41.15 6.12 -7.45
C ALA A 407 -41.88 4.82 -7.06
N LYS A 408 -41.14 3.87 -6.47
CA LYS A 408 -41.74 2.63 -5.95
C LYS A 408 -42.82 2.93 -4.91
N ALA A 409 -44.02 2.36 -5.10
CA ALA A 409 -45.18 2.60 -4.23
C ALA A 409 -45.01 2.02 -2.81
N ASP A 410 -44.22 0.97 -2.68
CA ASP A 410 -43.88 0.24 -1.45
C ASP A 410 -42.53 0.65 -0.83
N GLY A 411 -41.86 1.64 -1.42
CA GLY A 411 -40.55 2.14 -0.98
C GLY A 411 -40.61 3.35 -0.03
N VAL A 412 -39.44 3.94 0.24
CA VAL A 412 -39.35 5.21 0.96
C VAL A 412 -40.11 6.29 0.18
N PRO A 413 -40.95 7.13 0.82
CA PRO A 413 -41.67 8.20 0.14
C PRO A 413 -40.75 9.08 -0.71
N PHE A 414 -41.20 9.45 -1.91
CA PHE A 414 -40.38 10.16 -2.90
C PHE A 414 -39.68 11.40 -2.31
N GLU A 415 -40.41 12.23 -1.58
CA GLU A 415 -39.87 13.44 -0.95
C GLU A 415 -38.77 13.11 0.08
N ALA A 416 -38.95 12.04 0.86
CA ALA A 416 -38.00 11.61 1.89
C ALA A 416 -36.69 11.06 1.28
N GLN A 417 -36.75 10.43 0.10
CA GLN A 417 -35.54 9.99 -0.62
C GLN A 417 -34.61 11.17 -0.97
N HIS A 418 -35.17 12.36 -1.20
CA HIS A 418 -34.43 13.53 -1.66
C HIS A 418 -34.05 14.51 -0.54
N GLU A 419 -34.67 14.41 0.64
CA GLU A 419 -34.51 15.37 1.74
C GLU A 419 -33.06 15.53 2.19
N HIS A 420 -32.36 14.41 2.40
CA HIS A 420 -31.00 14.40 2.98
C HIS A 420 -29.88 14.41 1.94
N LEU A 421 -30.20 14.17 0.66
CA LEU A 421 -29.20 14.12 -0.41
C LEU A 421 -28.63 15.50 -0.72
N ARG A 422 -27.31 15.59 -0.80
CA ARG A 422 -26.53 16.78 -1.12
C ARG A 422 -25.48 16.44 -2.19
N ARG A 423 -24.91 17.49 -2.77
CA ARG A 423 -23.73 17.40 -3.63
C ARG A 423 -22.57 16.73 -2.87
N GLY A 424 -21.86 15.83 -3.52
CA GLY A 424 -20.76 15.05 -2.99
C GLY A 424 -21.16 13.69 -2.41
N ASP A 425 -22.43 13.47 -2.06
CA ASP A 425 -22.88 12.20 -1.47
C ASP A 425 -22.68 11.01 -2.43
N ILE A 426 -22.38 9.83 -1.88
CA ILE A 426 -22.49 8.56 -2.60
C ILE A 426 -23.92 8.04 -2.44
N VAL A 427 -24.53 7.70 -3.57
CA VAL A 427 -25.91 7.23 -3.66
C VAL A 427 -26.00 5.92 -4.44
N GLY A 428 -26.96 5.09 -4.05
CA GLY A 428 -27.43 3.94 -4.80
C GLY A 428 -28.65 4.35 -5.61
N ILE A 429 -28.70 3.96 -6.88
CA ILE A 429 -29.77 4.32 -7.81
C ILE A 429 -30.35 3.03 -8.37
N VAL A 430 -31.67 2.87 -8.25
CA VAL A 430 -32.43 1.78 -8.88
C VAL A 430 -33.38 2.38 -9.90
N GLY A 431 -33.29 1.97 -11.15
CA GLY A 431 -34.11 2.56 -12.21
C GLY A 431 -33.99 1.82 -13.53
N PHE A 432 -34.37 2.50 -14.59
CA PHE A 432 -34.29 2.00 -15.96
C PHE A 432 -33.72 3.07 -16.92
N PRO A 433 -33.09 2.68 -18.03
CA PRO A 433 -32.58 3.63 -19.03
C PRO A 433 -33.71 4.38 -19.74
N GLY A 434 -33.48 5.64 -20.08
CA GLY A 434 -34.34 6.42 -20.96
C GLY A 434 -33.67 7.68 -21.45
N ARG A 435 -34.27 8.38 -22.40
CA ARG A 435 -33.81 9.70 -22.83
C ARG A 435 -34.88 10.75 -22.55
N THR A 436 -34.48 11.86 -21.94
CA THR A 436 -35.40 12.95 -21.61
C THR A 436 -36.02 13.58 -22.87
N ALA A 437 -37.14 14.28 -22.72
CA ALA A 437 -37.86 14.94 -23.80
C ALA A 437 -38.21 16.40 -23.46
N PRO A 438 -37.24 17.28 -23.12
CA PRO A 438 -37.55 18.64 -22.75
C PRO A 438 -38.09 19.42 -23.96
N LYS A 439 -39.28 20.00 -23.83
CA LYS A 439 -39.97 20.76 -24.90
C LYS A 439 -39.06 21.82 -25.55
N SER A 440 -38.20 22.46 -24.76
CA SER A 440 -37.25 23.48 -25.22
C SER A 440 -36.15 22.95 -26.15
N ARG A 441 -35.77 21.68 -26.03
CA ARG A 441 -34.81 21.03 -26.95
C ARG A 441 -35.50 20.46 -28.17
N ILE A 442 -36.66 19.81 -27.97
CA ILE A 442 -37.45 19.26 -29.07
C ILE A 442 -37.86 20.35 -30.06
N ALA A 443 -38.29 21.52 -29.56
CA ALA A 443 -38.62 22.67 -30.40
C ALA A 443 -37.43 23.23 -31.21
N LYS A 444 -36.18 22.91 -30.81
CA LYS A 444 -34.95 23.26 -31.52
C LYS A 444 -34.42 22.13 -32.41
N GLY A 445 -35.13 21.00 -32.48
CA GLY A 445 -34.66 19.81 -33.20
C GLY A 445 -33.50 19.06 -32.50
N GLU A 446 -33.26 19.33 -31.21
CA GLU A 446 -32.21 18.68 -30.42
C GLU A 446 -32.73 17.43 -29.69
N GLU A 447 -31.86 16.42 -29.53
CA GLU A 447 -32.17 15.27 -28.67
C GLU A 447 -32.07 15.61 -27.17
N GLY A 448 -32.87 14.92 -26.37
CA GLY A 448 -32.75 14.99 -24.91
C GLY A 448 -31.51 14.25 -24.38
N GLU A 449 -31.30 14.39 -23.08
CA GLU A 449 -30.17 13.77 -22.38
C GLU A 449 -30.50 12.31 -22.00
N LEU A 450 -29.52 11.41 -22.19
CA LEU A 450 -29.61 10.01 -21.78
C LEU A 450 -29.51 9.94 -20.25
N SER A 451 -30.48 9.27 -19.63
CA SER A 451 -30.69 9.33 -18.19
C SER A 451 -31.13 7.98 -17.60
N ILE A 452 -30.81 7.77 -16.33
CA ILE A 452 -31.43 6.73 -15.52
C ILE A 452 -32.72 7.31 -14.94
N PHE A 453 -33.86 6.73 -15.29
CA PHE A 453 -35.14 7.06 -14.70
C PHE A 453 -35.25 6.28 -13.39
N ALA A 454 -34.99 6.98 -12.29
CA ALA A 454 -34.88 6.36 -10.98
C ALA A 454 -36.26 6.07 -10.39
N THR A 455 -36.46 4.81 -10.04
CA THR A 455 -37.56 4.34 -9.19
C THR A 455 -37.24 4.50 -7.71
N GLU A 456 -35.96 4.54 -7.37
CA GLU A 456 -35.47 4.71 -6.01
C GLU A 456 -34.05 5.30 -6.02
N ILE A 457 -33.77 6.24 -5.10
CA ILE A 457 -32.43 6.74 -4.82
C ILE A 457 -32.15 6.68 -3.32
N ILE A 458 -31.01 6.11 -2.96
CA ILE A 458 -30.67 5.73 -1.58
C ILE A 458 -29.36 6.39 -1.19
N LEU A 459 -29.32 7.05 -0.03
CA LEU A 459 -28.07 7.55 0.55
C LEU A 459 -27.20 6.36 1.01
N LEU A 460 -25.97 6.24 0.48
CA LEU A 460 -25.02 5.21 0.89
C LEU A 460 -23.90 5.77 1.76
N THR A 461 -23.42 6.97 1.46
CA THR A 461 -22.41 7.63 2.28
C THR A 461 -22.50 9.14 2.06
N PRO A 462 -22.80 9.94 3.11
CA PRO A 462 -22.87 11.39 2.97
C PRO A 462 -21.48 12.01 2.81
N CYS A 463 -21.39 13.07 2.02
CA CYS A 463 -20.23 13.95 1.99
C CYS A 463 -20.42 15.07 3.01
N LEU A 464 -19.51 15.13 3.98
CA LEU A 464 -19.56 16.13 5.06
C LEU A 464 -18.99 17.49 4.63
N HIS A 465 -18.11 17.52 3.62
CA HIS A 465 -17.48 18.74 3.14
C HIS A 465 -18.14 19.26 1.86
N ALA A 466 -18.09 20.58 1.66
CA ALA A 466 -18.40 21.15 0.37
C ALA A 466 -17.25 20.82 -0.61
N ILE A 467 -17.54 20.05 -1.67
CA ILE A 467 -16.55 19.81 -2.74
C ILE A 467 -16.38 21.07 -3.61
N PRO A 468 -15.18 21.32 -4.18
CA PRO A 468 -14.92 22.48 -5.03
C PRO A 468 -15.93 22.59 -6.18
N ASP A 469 -16.23 23.81 -6.61
CA ASP A 469 -17.16 24.05 -7.70
C ASP A 469 -16.61 23.57 -9.06
N GLU A 470 -17.47 23.03 -9.93
CA GLU A 470 -17.05 22.51 -11.24
C GLU A 470 -16.59 23.61 -12.20
N HIS A 471 -17.13 24.83 -12.11
CA HIS A 471 -16.80 25.95 -12.98
C HIS A 471 -15.37 26.45 -12.73
N TYR A 472 -15.00 26.58 -11.45
CA TYR A 472 -13.65 27.00 -11.06
C TYR A 472 -12.65 25.83 -11.06
N GLY A 473 -13.13 24.60 -10.84
CA GLY A 473 -12.35 23.37 -10.80
C GLY A 473 -11.50 23.24 -9.54
N PHE A 474 -10.70 22.16 -9.47
CA PHE A 474 -9.71 21.96 -8.41
C PHE A 474 -8.31 21.96 -9.03
N LYS A 475 -7.73 23.17 -9.14
CA LYS A 475 -6.54 23.44 -9.98
C LYS A 475 -5.24 23.63 -9.20
N ASN A 476 -5.32 24.00 -7.91
CA ASN A 476 -4.12 24.26 -7.11
C ASN A 476 -3.29 22.98 -7.00
N HIS A 477 -2.07 22.97 -7.56
CA HIS A 477 -1.23 21.77 -7.62
C HIS A 477 -0.91 21.21 -6.22
N GLU A 478 -0.59 22.06 -5.26
CA GLU A 478 -0.28 21.62 -3.89
C GLU A 478 -1.49 20.95 -3.22
N GLU A 479 -2.67 21.57 -3.30
CA GLU A 479 -3.89 20.97 -2.74
C GLU A 479 -4.28 19.67 -3.45
N ARG A 480 -4.07 19.59 -4.77
CA ARG A 480 -4.33 18.37 -5.55
C ARG A 480 -3.46 17.21 -5.09
N HIS A 481 -2.18 17.47 -4.85
CA HIS A 481 -1.21 16.46 -4.41
C HIS A 481 -1.50 16.02 -2.96
N ARG A 482 -1.84 16.93 -2.06
CA ARG A 482 -2.21 16.62 -0.66
C ARG A 482 -3.56 15.90 -0.54
N LYS A 483 -4.56 16.37 -1.29
CA LYS A 483 -5.93 15.84 -1.27
C LYS A 483 -6.20 15.06 -2.55
N ARG A 484 -5.37 14.05 -2.85
CA ARG A 484 -5.50 13.26 -4.10
C ARG A 484 -6.90 12.69 -4.30
N TYR A 485 -7.57 12.27 -3.23
CA TYR A 485 -8.95 11.80 -3.30
C TYR A 485 -9.90 12.87 -3.87
N LEU A 486 -9.69 14.15 -3.55
CA LEU A 486 -10.47 15.26 -4.09
C LEU A 486 -10.06 15.58 -5.53
N ASP A 487 -8.77 15.48 -5.85
CA ASP A 487 -8.27 15.58 -7.22
C ASP A 487 -8.91 14.52 -8.13
N LEU A 488 -8.99 13.26 -7.69
CA LEU A 488 -9.63 12.17 -8.43
C LEU A 488 -11.16 12.31 -8.56
N ILE A 489 -11.79 13.05 -7.65
CA ILE A 489 -13.21 13.42 -7.76
C ILE A 489 -13.37 14.50 -8.83
N MET A 490 -12.50 15.51 -8.85
CA MET A 490 -12.69 16.72 -9.65
C MET A 490 -12.04 16.66 -11.03
N ASN A 491 -10.96 15.90 -11.21
CA ASN A 491 -10.10 15.88 -12.39
C ASN A 491 -9.97 14.46 -12.96
N ASP A 492 -10.61 14.21 -14.10
CA ASP A 492 -10.55 12.93 -14.81
C ASP A 492 -9.18 12.67 -15.45
N THR A 493 -8.43 13.73 -15.76
CA THR A 493 -7.05 13.64 -16.27
C THR A 493 -6.13 12.90 -15.30
N THR A 494 -6.20 13.21 -14.01
CA THR A 494 -5.42 12.51 -12.98
C THR A 494 -5.76 11.02 -12.91
N ARG A 495 -7.05 10.66 -13.02
CA ARG A 495 -7.49 9.26 -13.10
C ARG A 495 -6.88 8.56 -14.31
N LYS A 496 -6.95 9.20 -15.49
CA LYS A 496 -6.35 8.69 -16.72
C LYS A 496 -4.84 8.47 -16.59
N THR A 497 -4.11 9.41 -15.98
CA THR A 497 -2.67 9.27 -15.72
C THR A 497 -2.36 8.03 -14.88
N ILE A 498 -3.08 7.79 -13.78
CA ILE A 498 -2.86 6.64 -12.90
C ILE A 498 -3.23 5.31 -13.61
N ILE A 499 -4.31 5.30 -14.41
CA ILE A 499 -4.68 4.13 -15.22
C ILE A 499 -3.60 3.85 -16.27
N THR A 500 -3.11 4.89 -16.96
CA THR A 500 -2.02 4.75 -17.94
C THR A 500 -0.75 4.23 -17.30
N ARG A 501 -0.39 4.69 -16.10
CA ARG A 501 0.71 4.11 -15.30
C ARG A 501 0.55 2.61 -15.12
N SER A 502 -0.64 2.16 -14.70
CA SER A 502 -0.92 0.73 -14.53
C SER A 502 -0.77 -0.06 -15.84
N LYS A 503 -1.24 0.49 -16.97
CA LYS A 503 -1.07 -0.12 -18.29
C LYS A 503 0.41 -0.22 -18.71
N ILE A 504 1.20 0.83 -18.46
CA ILE A 504 2.65 0.86 -18.72
C ILE A 504 3.35 -0.26 -17.93
N VAL A 505 3.13 -0.34 -16.62
CA VAL A 505 3.71 -1.38 -15.75
C VAL A 505 3.29 -2.79 -16.20
N THR A 506 2.02 -2.96 -16.59
CA THR A 506 1.51 -4.24 -17.09
C THR A 506 2.18 -4.65 -18.40
N TYR A 507 2.39 -3.70 -19.32
CA TYR A 507 3.08 -3.96 -20.57
C TYR A 507 4.54 -4.37 -20.32
N ILE A 508 5.26 -3.64 -19.46
CA ILE A 508 6.66 -3.94 -19.10
C ILE A 508 6.78 -5.37 -18.55
N ARG A 509 5.91 -5.74 -17.60
CA ARG A 509 5.91 -7.09 -17.02
C ARG A 509 5.72 -8.17 -18.08
N ARG A 510 4.67 -8.03 -18.91
CA ARG A 510 4.39 -8.98 -20.00
C ARG A 510 5.53 -9.09 -21.00
N PHE A 511 6.16 -7.96 -21.35
CA PHE A 511 7.30 -7.97 -22.26
C PHE A 511 8.44 -8.86 -21.73
N PHE A 512 8.77 -8.75 -20.44
CA PHE A 512 9.82 -9.57 -19.84
C PHE A 512 9.41 -11.04 -19.70
N GLU A 513 8.18 -11.33 -19.26
CA GLU A 513 7.63 -12.69 -19.19
C GLU A 513 7.64 -13.38 -20.56
N ASP A 514 7.16 -12.71 -21.62
CA ASP A 514 7.13 -13.24 -22.98
C ASP A 514 8.54 -13.46 -23.56
N ASN A 515 9.56 -12.80 -23.00
CA ASN A 515 10.98 -12.95 -23.37
C ASN A 515 11.75 -13.91 -22.44
N GLY A 516 11.04 -14.66 -21.58
CA GLY A 516 11.60 -15.72 -20.74
C GLY A 516 12.31 -15.24 -19.48
N PHE A 517 12.05 -14.01 -19.04
CA PHE A 517 12.54 -13.51 -17.75
C PHE A 517 11.63 -13.96 -16.61
N ILE A 518 12.22 -14.09 -15.42
CA ILE A 518 11.51 -14.42 -14.18
C ILE A 518 11.42 -13.17 -13.31
N GLU A 519 10.19 -12.80 -12.92
CA GLU A 519 9.98 -11.72 -11.95
C GLU A 519 10.40 -12.20 -10.56
N VAL A 520 11.21 -11.42 -9.86
CA VAL A 520 11.72 -11.72 -8.51
C VAL A 520 11.51 -10.52 -7.59
N GLU A 521 11.55 -10.77 -6.28
CA GLU A 521 11.56 -9.73 -5.25
C GLU A 521 12.83 -9.85 -4.41
N THR A 522 13.60 -8.77 -4.32
CA THR A 522 14.85 -8.70 -3.54
C THR A 522 14.68 -7.83 -2.28
N PRO A 523 15.56 -7.95 -1.27
CA PRO A 523 15.43 -7.19 -0.03
C PRO A 523 15.33 -5.66 -0.25
N VAL A 524 14.33 -5.05 0.40
CA VAL A 524 14.16 -3.59 0.47
C VAL A 524 14.98 -2.98 1.61
N LEU A 525 15.23 -3.76 2.66
CA LEU A 525 16.04 -3.38 3.81
C LEU A 525 17.38 -4.12 3.74
N ASN A 526 18.47 -3.38 3.68
CA ASN A 526 19.83 -3.90 3.54
C ASN A 526 20.70 -3.50 4.72
N ALA A 527 21.65 -4.36 5.10
CA ALA A 527 22.71 -3.97 6.04
C ALA A 527 23.68 -2.95 5.44
N ILE A 528 23.87 -2.99 4.12
CA ILE A 528 24.70 -2.07 3.33
C ILE A 528 23.90 -1.62 2.11
N ALA A 529 23.80 -0.31 1.87
CA ALA A 529 23.22 0.20 0.64
C ALA A 529 24.21 0.05 -0.53
N GLY A 530 23.72 -0.44 -1.68
CA GLY A 530 24.54 -0.70 -2.87
C GLY A 530 23.70 -0.74 -4.15
N GLY A 531 24.37 -0.90 -5.30
CA GLY A 531 23.75 -0.94 -6.63
C GLY A 531 23.48 0.42 -7.28
N ALA A 532 23.77 1.52 -6.60
CA ALA A 532 23.73 2.87 -7.17
C ALA A 532 24.61 3.82 -6.35
N THR A 533 24.85 5.01 -6.88
CA THR A 533 25.45 6.14 -6.16
C THR A 533 24.32 7.06 -5.70
N ALA A 534 23.95 6.97 -4.42
CA ALA A 534 22.84 7.73 -3.84
C ALA A 534 22.90 7.70 -2.31
N LYS A 535 22.43 8.78 -1.67
CA LYS A 535 22.32 8.82 -0.21
C LYS A 535 21.14 7.94 0.26
N PRO A 536 21.36 6.90 1.07
CA PRO A 536 20.28 6.01 1.49
C PRO A 536 19.41 6.61 2.62
N PHE A 537 18.20 6.08 2.77
CA PHE A 537 17.44 6.25 4.02
C PHE A 537 17.94 5.25 5.05
N GLU A 538 18.12 5.75 6.27
CA GLU A 538 18.56 4.99 7.43
C GLU A 538 17.39 4.61 8.34
N THR A 539 17.40 3.39 8.84
CA THR A 539 16.43 2.90 9.83
C THR A 539 17.10 1.94 10.80
N HIS A 540 16.39 1.53 11.84
CA HIS A 540 16.94 0.70 12.90
C HIS A 540 16.04 -0.51 13.16
N HIS A 541 16.63 -1.70 13.14
CA HIS A 541 15.93 -2.94 13.47
C HIS A 541 16.02 -3.18 14.99
N ASN A 542 15.01 -2.69 15.73
CA ASN A 542 15.00 -2.67 17.20
C ASN A 542 15.34 -4.01 17.90
N ASP A 543 14.96 -5.15 17.34
CA ASP A 543 15.23 -6.46 17.98
C ASP A 543 16.64 -6.98 17.76
N LEU A 544 17.23 -6.66 16.61
CA LEU A 544 18.59 -7.07 16.25
C LEU A 544 19.60 -5.99 16.64
N ASP A 545 19.12 -4.87 17.19
CA ASP A 545 19.89 -3.68 17.53
C ASP A 545 20.87 -3.29 16.42
N MET A 546 20.39 -3.30 15.17
CA MET A 546 21.23 -3.07 14.00
C MET A 546 20.68 -1.95 13.12
N GLN A 547 21.61 -1.13 12.63
CA GLN A 547 21.34 -0.15 11.60
C GLN A 547 21.02 -0.87 10.27
N MET A 548 20.00 -0.38 9.57
CA MET A 548 19.58 -0.88 8.28
C MET A 548 19.39 0.31 7.33
N TYR A 549 19.43 0.03 6.04
CA TYR A 549 19.25 1.00 4.98
C TYR A 549 18.12 0.57 4.06
N MET A 550 17.29 1.52 3.64
CA MET A 550 16.37 1.28 2.53
C MET A 550 17.20 1.17 1.24
N ARG A 551 16.87 0.22 0.37
CA ARG A 551 17.62 0.01 -0.88
C ARG A 551 17.56 1.22 -1.80
N ILE A 552 18.67 1.46 -2.49
CA ILE A 552 18.83 2.47 -3.54
C ILE A 552 18.73 1.85 -4.96
N ALA A 553 19.02 0.55 -5.07
CA ALA A 553 18.78 -0.32 -6.23
C ALA A 553 18.79 -1.81 -5.79
N PRO A 554 18.13 -2.73 -6.55
CA PRO A 554 18.19 -4.18 -6.38
C PRO A 554 19.38 -4.85 -7.09
N GLU A 555 20.13 -4.12 -7.92
CA GLU A 555 21.23 -4.60 -8.79
C GLU A 555 22.10 -5.74 -8.23
N LEU A 556 22.68 -5.58 -7.04
CA LEU A 556 23.62 -6.56 -6.50
C LEU A 556 22.94 -7.92 -6.26
N TYR A 557 21.70 -7.91 -5.78
CA TYR A 557 20.93 -9.14 -5.57
C TYR A 557 20.53 -9.81 -6.87
N LEU A 558 20.15 -9.03 -7.89
CA LEU A 558 19.79 -9.58 -9.19
C LEU A 558 20.99 -10.27 -9.85
N LYS A 559 22.19 -9.69 -9.76
CA LYS A 559 23.43 -10.35 -10.17
C LYS A 559 23.72 -11.64 -9.38
N MET A 560 23.50 -11.64 -8.07
CA MET A 560 23.65 -12.85 -7.25
C MET A 560 22.68 -13.98 -7.66
N LEU A 561 21.48 -13.65 -8.13
CA LEU A 561 20.56 -14.65 -8.69
C LEU A 561 21.07 -15.22 -10.03
N VAL A 562 21.70 -14.39 -10.85
CA VAL A 562 22.35 -14.85 -12.10
C VAL A 562 23.54 -15.76 -11.79
N VAL A 563 24.37 -15.43 -10.78
CA VAL A 563 25.40 -16.35 -10.25
C VAL A 563 24.76 -17.68 -9.82
N GLY A 564 23.60 -17.62 -9.16
CA GLY A 564 22.82 -18.80 -8.76
C GLY A 564 22.23 -19.63 -9.91
N GLY A 565 22.38 -19.19 -11.16
CA GLY A 565 21.96 -19.92 -12.36
C GLY A 565 20.62 -19.48 -12.95
N ILE A 566 20.00 -18.40 -12.44
CA ILE A 566 18.79 -17.83 -13.04
C ILE A 566 19.19 -16.81 -14.12
N ASN A 567 19.35 -17.29 -15.36
CA ASN A 567 19.94 -16.51 -16.45
C ASN A 567 19.18 -15.23 -16.85
N LYS A 568 17.90 -15.10 -16.50
CA LYS A 568 17.07 -13.93 -16.87
C LYS A 568 16.14 -13.57 -15.72
N VAL A 569 16.48 -12.51 -15.00
CA VAL A 569 15.68 -12.02 -13.87
C VAL A 569 15.28 -10.57 -14.08
N PHE A 570 14.12 -10.18 -13.57
CA PHE A 570 13.74 -8.78 -13.47
C PHE A 570 12.96 -8.50 -12.20
N GLU A 571 12.99 -7.25 -11.73
CA GLU A 571 12.18 -6.78 -10.62
C GLU A 571 11.55 -5.43 -10.97
N ILE A 572 10.25 -5.27 -10.74
CA ILE A 572 9.56 -3.98 -10.75
C ILE A 572 9.31 -3.56 -9.31
N GLY A 573 10.09 -2.60 -8.81
CA GLY A 573 10.16 -2.36 -7.38
C GLY A 573 10.38 -0.90 -7.01
N LYS A 574 10.19 -0.60 -5.71
CA LYS A 574 10.44 0.73 -5.16
C LYS A 574 11.91 0.88 -4.77
N GLN A 575 12.47 2.04 -5.07
CA GLN A 575 13.80 2.49 -4.63
C GLN A 575 13.64 3.73 -3.77
N PHE A 576 14.59 3.95 -2.85
CA PHE A 576 14.52 5.00 -1.84
C PHE A 576 15.81 5.80 -1.83
N ARG A 577 15.73 7.12 -2.10
CA ARG A 577 16.89 8.02 -2.10
C ARG A 577 16.61 9.23 -1.22
N ASN A 578 17.48 9.47 -0.25
CA ASN A 578 17.39 10.56 0.72
C ASN A 578 18.03 11.82 0.14
N GLU A 579 17.42 12.32 -0.94
CA GLU A 579 17.90 13.42 -1.77
C GLU A 579 16.88 14.57 -1.80
N GLY A 580 17.21 15.63 -2.55
CA GLY A 580 16.30 16.74 -2.80
C GLY A 580 15.04 16.32 -3.57
N ILE A 581 13.94 17.06 -3.38
CA ILE A 581 12.68 16.85 -4.09
C ILE A 581 12.52 17.95 -5.14
N ASP A 582 12.32 17.57 -6.40
CA ASP A 582 12.14 18.51 -7.51
C ASP A 582 11.04 18.04 -8.49
N LEU A 583 11.11 18.48 -9.75
CA LEU A 583 10.15 18.12 -10.78
C LEU A 583 10.28 16.65 -11.24
N THR A 584 11.43 16.01 -11.03
CA THR A 584 11.78 14.67 -11.51
C THR A 584 12.24 13.71 -10.41
N HIS A 585 12.44 14.19 -9.19
CA HIS A 585 12.90 13.41 -8.03
C HIS A 585 11.84 13.38 -6.93
N ASN A 586 11.51 12.16 -6.50
CA ASN A 586 10.67 11.88 -5.33
C ASN A 586 11.43 10.87 -4.44
N PRO A 587 11.39 10.99 -3.09
CA PRO A 587 12.22 10.17 -2.21
C PRO A 587 12.02 8.67 -2.35
N GLU A 588 10.83 8.26 -2.79
CA GLU A 588 10.52 6.90 -3.21
C GLU A 588 10.04 6.90 -4.68
N PHE A 589 10.64 6.06 -5.52
CA PHE A 589 10.29 5.98 -6.95
C PHE A 589 10.41 4.56 -7.47
N THR A 590 9.74 4.25 -8.57
CA THR A 590 9.64 2.89 -9.13
C THR A 590 10.63 2.72 -10.27
N THR A 591 11.48 1.70 -10.16
CA THR A 591 12.30 1.23 -11.28
C THR A 591 11.80 -0.14 -11.73
N VAL A 592 12.10 -0.47 -12.99
CA VAL A 592 12.23 -1.86 -13.41
C VAL A 592 13.70 -2.10 -13.72
N GLU A 593 14.25 -3.18 -13.19
CA GLU A 593 15.61 -3.61 -13.46
C GLU A 593 15.62 -5.06 -13.93
N TYR A 594 16.45 -5.39 -14.91
CA TYR A 594 16.65 -6.76 -15.38
C TYR A 594 18.13 -7.08 -15.56
N TYR A 595 18.44 -8.36 -15.44
CA TYR A 595 19.77 -8.91 -15.68
C TYR A 595 19.65 -10.16 -16.55
N GLU A 596 20.39 -10.17 -17.65
CA GLU A 596 20.38 -11.23 -18.66
C GLU A 596 21.79 -11.78 -18.87
N ALA A 597 22.00 -13.04 -18.48
CA ALA A 597 23.23 -13.77 -18.75
C ALA A 597 23.43 -13.92 -20.26
N PHE A 598 24.70 -13.84 -20.66
CA PHE A 598 25.23 -13.89 -22.02
C PHE A 598 24.82 -12.73 -22.94
N ALA A 599 24.24 -11.66 -22.38
CA ALA A 599 24.02 -10.40 -23.08
C ALA A 599 25.16 -9.42 -22.82
N ASP A 600 25.44 -8.54 -23.79
CA ASP A 600 26.29 -7.36 -23.60
C ASP A 600 25.51 -6.05 -23.81
N PHE A 601 26.19 -4.91 -23.68
CA PHE A 601 25.54 -3.60 -23.82
C PHE A 601 24.87 -3.37 -25.18
N HIS A 602 25.30 -4.04 -26.26
CA HIS A 602 24.66 -3.93 -27.57
C HIS A 602 23.31 -4.67 -27.58
N ASP A 603 23.27 -5.88 -27.03
CA ASP A 603 22.04 -6.65 -26.87
C ASP A 603 21.01 -5.88 -26.02
N VAL A 604 21.49 -5.32 -24.91
CA VAL A 604 20.69 -4.49 -24.01
C VAL A 604 20.18 -3.22 -24.70
N SER A 605 21.00 -2.59 -25.56
CA SER A 605 20.58 -1.43 -26.36
C SER A 605 19.43 -1.79 -27.30
N THR A 606 19.55 -2.90 -28.04
CA THR A 606 18.49 -3.38 -28.95
C THR A 606 17.23 -3.75 -28.19
N ARG A 607 17.35 -4.44 -27.05
CA ARG A 607 16.20 -4.77 -26.19
C ARG A 607 15.48 -3.52 -25.69
N THR A 608 16.23 -2.47 -25.34
CA THR A 608 15.69 -1.19 -24.88
C THR A 608 14.87 -0.50 -25.97
N GLU A 609 15.38 -0.43 -27.20
CA GLU A 609 14.65 0.08 -28.36
C GLU A 609 13.34 -0.70 -28.59
N VAL A 610 13.40 -2.03 -28.62
CA VAL A 610 12.23 -2.89 -28.85
C VAL A 610 11.17 -2.71 -27.74
N LEU A 611 11.58 -2.75 -26.47
CA LEU A 611 10.69 -2.60 -25.32
C LEU A 611 9.97 -1.25 -25.36
N ILE A 612 10.72 -0.15 -25.42
CA ILE A 612 10.17 1.19 -25.22
C ILE A 612 9.39 1.63 -26.45
N SER A 613 9.90 1.45 -27.69
CA SER A 613 9.16 1.80 -28.90
C SER A 613 7.84 1.03 -28.98
N GLY A 614 7.86 -0.28 -28.70
CA GLY A 614 6.66 -1.12 -28.66
C GLY A 614 5.67 -0.66 -27.59
N LEU A 615 6.15 -0.32 -26.40
CA LEU A 615 5.34 0.21 -25.30
C LEU A 615 4.64 1.50 -25.69
N VAL A 616 5.37 2.47 -26.26
CA VAL A 616 4.78 3.75 -26.68
C VAL A 616 3.69 3.53 -27.73
N LYS A 617 3.96 2.68 -28.72
CA LYS A 617 2.97 2.33 -29.76
C LYS A 617 1.74 1.66 -29.18
N ALA A 618 1.90 0.74 -28.23
CA ALA A 618 0.80 0.03 -27.59
C ALA A 618 -0.06 0.94 -26.71
N ILE A 619 0.55 1.87 -25.98
CA ILE A 619 -0.13 2.76 -25.04
C ILE A 619 -0.81 3.94 -25.76
N THR A 620 -0.16 4.51 -26.77
CA THR A 620 -0.59 5.77 -27.41
C THR A 620 -1.19 5.57 -28.81
N GLY A 621 -0.99 4.40 -29.44
CA GLY A 621 -1.36 4.14 -30.83
C GLY A 621 -0.38 4.72 -31.86
N SER A 622 0.64 5.47 -31.44
CA SER A 622 1.62 6.16 -32.29
C SER A 622 3.04 5.95 -31.78
N TYR A 623 4.05 6.14 -32.64
CA TYR A 623 5.45 6.29 -32.21
C TYR A 623 5.81 7.76 -31.92
N VAL A 624 4.93 8.70 -32.27
CA VAL A 624 5.16 10.13 -32.05
C VAL A 624 4.23 10.63 -30.97
N THR A 625 4.79 11.26 -29.93
CA THR A 625 4.05 11.87 -28.82
C THR A 625 4.41 13.34 -28.66
N LYS A 626 3.56 14.09 -27.94
CA LYS A 626 3.84 15.48 -27.55
C LYS A 626 4.13 15.58 -26.07
N PHE A 627 5.12 16.39 -25.71
CA PHE A 627 5.46 16.71 -24.33
C PHE A 627 5.64 18.21 -24.15
N THR A 628 5.00 18.78 -23.14
CA THR A 628 5.11 20.20 -22.77
C THR A 628 5.88 20.32 -21.47
N ASN A 629 7.02 21.02 -21.49
CA ASN A 629 7.83 21.21 -20.29
C ASN A 629 7.29 22.32 -19.37
N GLN A 630 7.97 22.54 -18.24
CA GLN A 630 7.60 23.56 -17.25
C GLN A 630 7.60 25.00 -17.78
N HIS A 631 8.24 25.26 -18.92
CA HIS A 631 8.29 26.58 -19.57
C HIS A 631 7.24 26.74 -20.67
N GLY A 632 6.37 25.74 -20.87
CA GLY A 632 5.37 25.74 -21.94
C GLY A 632 5.94 25.44 -23.33
N LYS A 633 7.21 25.02 -23.43
CA LYS A 633 7.80 24.59 -24.70
C LYS A 633 7.29 23.19 -25.04
N GLU A 634 6.70 23.06 -26.21
CA GLU A 634 6.26 21.78 -26.75
C GLU A 634 7.38 21.08 -27.51
N PHE A 635 7.52 19.79 -27.26
CA PHE A 635 8.42 18.89 -27.95
C PHE A 635 7.58 17.83 -28.66
N GLU A 636 7.96 17.56 -29.91
CA GLU A 636 7.53 16.35 -30.62
C GLU A 636 8.60 15.29 -30.41
N ILE A 637 8.22 14.17 -29.81
CA ILE A 637 9.15 13.09 -29.44
C ILE A 637 8.84 11.90 -30.37
N ASN A 638 9.83 11.53 -31.19
CA ASN A 638 9.73 10.33 -32.02
C ASN A 638 10.42 9.15 -31.32
N TRP A 639 9.65 8.14 -30.94
CA TRP A 639 10.09 6.95 -30.24
C TRP A 639 10.44 5.79 -31.16
N GLU A 640 10.31 5.94 -32.49
CA GLU A 640 10.63 4.88 -33.45
C GLU A 640 12.14 4.60 -33.46
N ALA A 641 12.50 3.33 -33.33
CA ALA A 641 13.88 2.87 -33.46
C ALA A 641 14.32 2.87 -34.94
N PRO A 642 15.62 3.01 -35.25
CA PRO A 642 16.75 3.12 -34.33
C PRO A 642 16.94 4.54 -33.76
N TRP A 643 17.38 4.63 -32.51
CA TRP A 643 17.61 5.90 -31.82
C TRP A 643 19.00 6.48 -32.09
N ARG A 644 19.14 7.80 -31.91
CA ARG A 644 20.43 8.49 -32.00
C ARG A 644 21.38 7.95 -30.94
N ARG A 645 22.66 7.81 -31.27
CA ARG A 645 23.74 7.39 -30.35
C ARG A 645 24.82 8.47 -30.34
N ILE A 646 25.32 8.80 -29.15
CA ILE A 646 26.32 9.83 -28.91
C ILE A 646 27.38 9.26 -27.97
N ASP A 647 28.66 9.35 -28.35
CA ASP A 647 29.77 9.01 -27.46
C ASP A 647 30.09 10.21 -26.57
N MET A 648 30.11 10.01 -25.26
CA MET A 648 30.17 11.08 -24.25
C MET A 648 31.40 11.99 -24.43
N ILE A 649 32.61 11.43 -24.36
CA ILE A 649 33.85 12.22 -24.40
C ILE A 649 34.03 12.91 -25.77
N PRO A 650 33.94 12.21 -26.91
CA PRO A 650 34.09 12.86 -28.22
C PRO A 650 33.08 13.99 -28.47
N GLU A 651 31.85 13.87 -27.97
CA GLU A 651 30.86 14.94 -28.13
C GLU A 651 31.14 16.13 -27.21
N LEU A 652 31.59 15.90 -25.97
CA LEU A 652 32.06 16.96 -25.08
C LEU A 652 33.28 17.70 -25.66
N GLU A 653 34.23 17.00 -26.26
CA GLU A 653 35.39 17.63 -26.92
C GLU A 653 34.96 18.57 -28.05
N LYS A 654 34.00 18.15 -28.88
CA LYS A 654 33.45 19.00 -29.96
C LYS A 654 32.82 20.29 -29.42
N ILE A 655 32.08 20.20 -28.31
CA ILE A 655 31.33 21.32 -27.74
C ILE A 655 32.27 22.27 -26.97
N THR A 656 33.17 21.72 -26.17
CA THR A 656 34.09 22.50 -25.33
C THR A 656 35.28 23.06 -26.12
N GLY A 657 35.59 22.45 -27.27
CA GLY A 657 36.78 22.74 -28.08
C GLY A 657 38.09 22.38 -27.38
N GLU A 658 38.04 21.51 -26.37
CA GLU A 658 39.20 21.03 -25.61
C GLU A 658 39.34 19.53 -25.85
N THR A 659 40.58 19.06 -26.03
CA THR A 659 40.88 17.63 -26.07
C THR A 659 40.98 17.11 -24.64
N PHE A 660 40.15 16.12 -24.30
CA PHE A 660 40.14 15.53 -22.98
C PHE A 660 41.33 14.58 -22.82
N PRO A 661 41.85 14.39 -21.59
CA PRO A 661 42.83 13.35 -21.32
C PRO A 661 42.31 11.96 -21.75
N PRO A 662 43.22 11.04 -22.13
CA PRO A 662 42.84 9.66 -22.46
C PRO A 662 41.98 9.01 -21.37
N GLY A 663 41.10 8.09 -21.75
CA GLY A 663 40.13 7.48 -20.84
C GLY A 663 40.77 6.86 -19.58
N ASP A 664 41.91 6.20 -19.74
CA ASP A 664 42.68 5.57 -18.66
C ASP A 664 43.37 6.58 -17.73
N GLN A 665 43.33 7.87 -18.05
CA GLN A 665 43.84 8.97 -17.23
C GLN A 665 42.72 9.82 -16.63
N LEU A 666 41.44 9.50 -16.89
CA LEU A 666 40.31 10.30 -16.40
C LEU A 666 40.14 10.29 -14.87
N HIS A 667 40.87 9.44 -14.16
CA HIS A 667 40.86 9.35 -12.69
C HIS A 667 41.93 10.23 -12.01
N THR A 668 42.88 10.79 -12.77
CA THR A 668 44.05 11.45 -12.18
C THR A 668 43.75 12.86 -11.64
N ALA A 669 44.63 13.36 -10.76
CA ALA A 669 44.56 14.72 -10.23
C ALA A 669 44.84 15.77 -11.31
N GLU A 670 45.70 15.45 -12.28
CA GLU A 670 45.98 16.30 -13.44
C GLU A 670 44.72 16.49 -14.29
N THR A 671 43.95 15.42 -14.51
CA THR A 671 42.65 15.49 -15.17
C THR A 671 41.66 16.33 -14.37
N ASN A 672 41.66 16.24 -13.04
CA ASN A 672 40.80 17.06 -12.20
C ASN A 672 41.03 18.56 -12.41
N GLU A 673 42.31 18.97 -12.44
CA GLU A 673 42.68 20.37 -12.71
C GLU A 673 42.35 20.80 -14.14
N PHE A 674 42.45 19.90 -15.12
CA PHE A 674 41.96 20.15 -16.48
C PHE A 674 40.43 20.38 -16.49
N LEU A 675 39.65 19.48 -15.89
CA LEU A 675 38.19 19.54 -15.85
C LEU A 675 37.68 20.80 -15.14
N LYS A 676 38.32 21.24 -14.05
CA LYS A 676 38.01 22.53 -13.39
C LYS A 676 38.24 23.73 -14.31
N LYS A 677 39.28 23.70 -15.15
CA LYS A 677 39.51 24.76 -16.16
C LYS A 677 38.43 24.74 -17.22
N VAL A 678 37.99 23.55 -17.67
CA VAL A 678 36.88 23.41 -18.62
C VAL A 678 35.59 23.97 -18.03
N LEU A 679 35.21 23.60 -16.79
CA LEU A 679 34.03 24.17 -16.11
C LEU A 679 34.05 25.70 -16.08
N LYS A 680 35.20 26.27 -15.70
CA LYS A 680 35.37 27.73 -15.64
C LYS A 680 35.28 28.38 -17.02
N LYS A 681 35.88 27.76 -18.05
CA LYS A 681 35.83 28.24 -19.44
C LYS A 681 34.39 28.23 -19.97
N MET A 682 33.65 27.17 -19.67
CA MET A 682 32.30 26.95 -20.15
C MET A 682 31.23 27.64 -19.28
N ASN A 683 31.63 28.23 -18.16
CA ASN A 683 30.75 28.89 -17.19
C ASN A 683 29.64 27.96 -16.67
N VAL A 684 30.01 26.72 -16.34
CA VAL A 684 29.11 25.71 -15.77
C VAL A 684 29.36 25.61 -14.26
N GLU A 685 28.28 25.68 -13.48
CA GLU A 685 28.34 25.51 -12.03
C GLU A 685 28.33 24.02 -11.67
N CYS A 686 29.21 23.62 -10.76
CA CYS A 686 29.26 22.27 -10.19
C CYS A 686 29.36 22.39 -8.67
N THR A 687 28.47 21.73 -7.94
CA THR A 687 28.45 21.77 -6.48
C THR A 687 29.53 20.86 -5.90
N PRO A 688 30.30 21.31 -4.89
CA PRO A 688 31.31 20.48 -4.22
C PRO A 688 30.71 19.17 -3.67
N PRO A 689 31.49 18.07 -3.62
CA PRO A 689 32.91 17.98 -4.01
C PRO A 689 33.12 17.99 -5.53
N LEU A 690 34.22 18.60 -5.98
CA LEU A 690 34.57 18.72 -7.41
C LEU A 690 35.39 17.52 -7.89
N THR A 691 34.81 16.32 -7.80
CA THR A 691 35.44 15.07 -8.29
C THR A 691 35.37 14.99 -9.82
N ASN A 692 36.24 14.20 -10.46
CA ASN A 692 36.23 14.05 -11.93
C ASN A 692 34.85 13.58 -12.43
N SER A 693 34.27 12.59 -11.76
CA SER A 693 32.93 12.06 -12.05
C SER A 693 31.86 13.16 -12.03
N ARG A 694 31.75 13.93 -10.94
CA ARG A 694 30.75 15.00 -10.78
C ARG A 694 30.93 16.14 -11.78
N ILE A 695 32.18 16.49 -12.11
CA ILE A 695 32.45 17.53 -13.11
C ILE A 695 32.03 17.06 -14.51
N ILE A 696 32.38 15.83 -14.89
CA ILE A 696 31.97 15.27 -16.20
C ILE A 696 30.45 15.18 -16.28
N ASP A 697 29.79 14.69 -15.23
CA ASP A 697 28.33 14.64 -15.12
C ASP A 697 27.67 16.01 -15.33
N CYS A 698 28.19 17.07 -14.67
CA CYS A 698 27.69 18.44 -14.86
C CYS A 698 27.86 18.93 -16.31
N LEU A 699 28.98 18.61 -16.96
CA LEU A 699 29.20 18.97 -18.37
C LEU A 699 28.25 18.21 -19.31
N VAL A 700 27.99 16.93 -19.04
CA VAL A 700 27.02 16.11 -19.78
C VAL A 700 25.61 16.67 -19.62
N GLY A 701 25.20 16.99 -18.40
CA GLY A 701 23.91 17.60 -18.08
C GLY A 701 23.64 18.89 -18.85
N GLU A 702 24.62 19.79 -18.87
CA GLU A 702 24.49 21.08 -19.56
C GLU A 702 24.48 20.90 -21.08
N PHE A 703 25.40 20.10 -21.63
CA PHE A 703 25.72 20.13 -23.06
C PHE A 703 25.18 18.96 -23.88
N LEU A 704 25.05 17.77 -23.30
CA LEU A 704 24.59 16.58 -24.04
C LEU A 704 23.12 16.29 -23.77
N GLU A 705 22.70 16.25 -22.51
CA GLU A 705 21.30 15.95 -22.16
C GLU A 705 20.33 16.95 -22.77
N SER A 706 20.71 18.23 -22.81
CA SER A 706 19.91 19.32 -23.38
C SER A 706 19.60 19.14 -24.87
N GLN A 707 20.38 18.33 -25.60
CA GLN A 707 20.17 18.00 -27.02
C GLN A 707 19.24 16.80 -27.23
N CYS A 708 18.98 16.01 -26.18
CA CYS A 708 18.27 14.74 -26.27
C CYS A 708 16.75 14.91 -26.16
N ILE A 709 16.12 15.38 -27.25
CA ILE A 709 14.65 15.56 -27.31
C ILE A 709 13.94 14.22 -27.55
N SER A 710 14.21 13.57 -28.69
CA SER A 710 13.83 12.17 -28.94
C SER A 710 14.79 11.22 -28.20
N PRO A 711 14.39 9.96 -27.94
CA PRO A 711 15.26 8.96 -27.33
C PRO A 711 16.64 8.96 -27.98
N THR A 712 17.65 9.15 -27.13
CA THR A 712 19.04 9.23 -27.54
C THR A 712 19.88 8.47 -26.53
N PHE A 713 20.74 7.58 -27.00
CA PHE A 713 21.75 6.92 -26.19
C PHE A 713 22.95 7.86 -26.04
N ILE A 714 23.36 8.11 -24.81
CA ILE A 714 24.69 8.62 -24.48
C ILE A 714 25.51 7.42 -24.01
N ALA A 715 26.63 7.12 -24.67
CA ALA A 715 27.44 5.93 -24.43
C ALA A 715 28.91 6.29 -24.14
N GLY A 716 29.69 5.29 -23.74
CA GLY A 716 31.13 5.44 -23.54
C GLY A 716 31.47 6.19 -22.25
N HIS A 717 30.67 5.98 -21.20
CA HIS A 717 30.93 6.57 -19.88
C HIS A 717 32.29 6.14 -19.32
N PRO A 718 33.06 7.06 -18.71
CA PRO A 718 34.29 6.74 -18.01
C PRO A 718 34.10 5.75 -16.85
N GLN A 719 35.13 4.96 -16.56
CA GLN A 719 35.16 4.02 -15.42
C GLN A 719 34.96 4.72 -14.07
N VAL A 720 35.49 5.93 -13.92
CA VAL A 720 35.36 6.74 -12.70
C VAL A 720 33.92 7.12 -12.35
N MET A 721 33.00 6.99 -13.32
CA MET A 721 31.57 7.24 -13.15
C MET A 721 30.75 5.95 -13.02
N SER A 722 31.38 4.79 -13.21
CA SER A 722 30.69 3.53 -13.53
C SER A 722 31.31 2.35 -12.75
N PRO A 723 31.21 2.35 -11.40
CA PRO A 723 31.93 1.39 -10.54
C PRO A 723 31.48 -0.07 -10.70
N LEU A 724 30.30 -0.30 -11.29
CA LEU A 724 29.72 -1.63 -11.52
C LEU A 724 29.72 -2.05 -13.00
N ALA A 725 30.08 -1.13 -13.91
CA ALA A 725 30.10 -1.39 -15.35
C ALA A 725 31.45 -1.97 -15.78
N LYS A 726 31.40 -2.94 -16.68
CA LYS A 726 32.60 -3.57 -17.25
C LYS A 726 33.34 -2.59 -18.15
N TYR A 727 34.67 -2.66 -18.10
CA TYR A 727 35.54 -1.85 -18.95
C TYR A 727 35.23 -2.07 -20.44
N HIS A 728 35.43 -1.02 -21.25
CA HIS A 728 35.22 -1.10 -22.69
C HIS A 728 36.25 -2.00 -23.36
N ARG A 729 35.82 -2.90 -24.25
CA ARG A 729 36.73 -3.87 -24.90
C ARG A 729 37.79 -3.24 -25.81
N GLU A 730 37.51 -2.05 -26.36
CA GLU A 730 38.40 -1.35 -27.32
C GLU A 730 38.99 -0.02 -26.80
N PHE A 731 38.40 0.61 -25.78
CA PHE A 731 38.71 1.98 -25.38
C PHE A 731 39.11 2.02 -23.89
N PRO A 732 40.41 1.97 -23.57
CA PRO A 732 40.90 1.94 -22.21
C PRO A 732 40.35 3.08 -21.34
N GLY A 733 39.95 2.74 -20.11
CA GLY A 733 39.39 3.68 -19.12
C GLY A 733 37.92 4.08 -19.33
N LEU A 734 37.28 3.65 -20.41
CA LEU A 734 35.83 3.74 -20.60
C LEU A 734 35.13 2.43 -20.19
N CYS A 735 33.79 2.46 -20.14
CA CYS A 735 32.93 1.30 -19.90
C CYS A 735 31.98 1.03 -21.07
N GLU A 736 31.52 -0.22 -21.16
CA GLU A 736 30.37 -0.60 -22.00
C GLU A 736 29.07 -0.21 -21.30
N ARG A 737 28.84 1.11 -21.17
CA ARG A 737 27.68 1.72 -20.53
C ARG A 737 26.99 2.67 -21.49
N ALA A 738 25.67 2.72 -21.41
CA ALA A 738 24.90 3.79 -22.00
C ALA A 738 23.68 4.16 -21.14
N GLU A 739 23.25 5.41 -21.31
CA GLU A 739 22.04 5.96 -20.73
C GLU A 739 21.13 6.46 -21.84
N VAL A 740 19.82 6.36 -21.63
CA VAL A 740 18.81 6.85 -22.57
C VAL A 740 18.21 8.13 -22.05
N PHE A 741 18.27 9.19 -22.86
CA PHE A 741 17.68 10.47 -22.56
C PHE A 741 16.49 10.77 -23.48
N VAL A 742 15.41 11.30 -22.90
CA VAL A 742 14.22 11.77 -23.59
C VAL A 742 13.78 13.09 -22.98
N ALA A 743 13.43 14.06 -23.83
CA ALA A 743 13.05 15.40 -23.39
C ALA A 743 14.01 15.97 -22.33
N THR A 744 15.32 15.80 -22.58
CA THR A 744 16.43 16.23 -21.74
C THR A 744 16.50 15.59 -20.35
N LYS A 745 15.93 14.39 -20.18
CA LYS A 745 15.98 13.64 -18.92
C LYS A 745 16.28 12.18 -19.17
N GLU A 746 17.14 11.62 -18.34
CA GLU A 746 17.45 10.19 -18.33
C GLU A 746 16.19 9.38 -18.01
N ILE A 747 15.96 8.30 -18.75
CA ILE A 747 14.89 7.33 -18.48
C ILE A 747 15.43 5.93 -18.20
N ALA A 748 16.60 5.58 -18.72
CA ALA A 748 17.21 4.27 -18.51
C ALA A 748 18.74 4.38 -18.42
N ASN A 749 19.34 3.47 -17.66
CA ASN A 749 20.79 3.29 -17.52
C ASN A 749 21.09 1.79 -17.63
N PHE A 750 22.14 1.44 -18.35
CA PHE A 750 22.50 0.04 -18.57
C PHE A 750 23.95 -0.15 -18.99
N TYR A 751 24.46 -1.36 -18.77
CA TYR A 751 25.83 -1.71 -19.10
C TYR A 751 26.05 -3.22 -19.20
N THR A 752 27.17 -3.59 -19.83
CA THR A 752 27.77 -4.91 -19.61
C THR A 752 28.26 -4.96 -18.15
N GLU A 753 27.82 -5.95 -17.38
CA GLU A 753 28.11 -6.08 -15.96
C GLU A 753 29.56 -6.44 -15.68
N LEU A 754 30.19 -5.74 -14.72
CA LEU A 754 31.49 -6.14 -14.21
C LEU A 754 31.36 -7.47 -13.46
N ASN A 755 32.06 -8.48 -13.96
CA ASN A 755 32.04 -9.83 -13.40
C ASN A 755 33.43 -10.33 -12.97
N ASP A 756 34.45 -9.47 -13.00
CA ASP A 756 35.77 -9.74 -12.43
C ASP A 756 35.76 -9.37 -10.94
N PRO A 757 35.86 -10.33 -10.01
CA PRO A 757 35.82 -10.06 -8.57
C PRO A 757 37.01 -9.22 -8.08
N PHE A 758 38.17 -9.30 -8.73
CA PHE A 758 39.35 -8.53 -8.34
C PHE A 758 39.16 -7.05 -8.68
N ASP A 759 38.72 -6.75 -9.91
CA ASP A 759 38.41 -5.38 -10.34
C ASP A 759 37.25 -4.81 -9.51
N GLN A 760 36.18 -5.59 -9.30
CA GLN A 760 35.03 -5.13 -8.52
C GLN A 760 35.41 -4.73 -7.08
N ARG A 761 36.26 -5.53 -6.43
CA ARG A 761 36.76 -5.22 -5.08
C ARG A 761 37.58 -3.93 -5.06
N LEU A 762 38.49 -3.74 -6.01
CA LEU A 762 39.29 -2.51 -6.13
C LEU A 762 38.42 -1.26 -6.34
N ARG A 763 37.33 -1.38 -7.11
CA ARG A 763 36.37 -0.28 -7.32
C ARG A 763 35.59 0.04 -6.06
N PHE A 764 35.17 -0.96 -5.29
CA PHE A 764 34.55 -0.72 -3.99
C PHE A 764 35.51 -0.08 -2.98
N GLU A 765 36.78 -0.48 -2.97
CA GLU A 765 37.79 0.19 -2.15
C GLU A 765 37.98 1.65 -2.55
N GLU A 766 37.89 1.96 -3.85
CA GLU A 766 37.91 3.35 -4.32
C GLU A 766 36.69 4.15 -3.85
N GLN A 767 35.48 3.58 -3.98
CA GLN A 767 34.27 4.22 -3.47
C GLN A 767 34.32 4.44 -1.95
N ALA A 768 34.84 3.46 -1.20
CA ALA A 768 35.03 3.60 0.25
C ALA A 768 35.99 4.76 0.59
N ARG A 769 37.11 4.91 -0.16
CA ARG A 769 38.01 6.07 0.00
C ARG A 769 37.34 7.40 -0.34
N GLN A 770 36.48 7.43 -1.36
CA GLN A 770 35.71 8.64 -1.71
C GLN A 770 34.70 9.01 -0.61
N LYS A 771 34.06 8.00 -0.01
CA LYS A 771 33.19 8.17 1.15
C LYS A 771 33.93 8.75 2.36
N ASP A 772 35.10 8.20 2.69
CA ASP A 772 35.97 8.71 3.75
C ASP A 772 36.44 10.16 3.47
N ALA A 773 36.51 10.54 2.19
CA ALA A 773 36.81 11.90 1.74
C ALA A 773 35.59 12.84 1.73
N GLY A 774 34.41 12.38 2.16
CA GLY A 774 33.20 13.19 2.34
C GLY A 774 32.16 13.08 1.23
N ASP A 775 32.26 12.09 0.33
CA ASP A 775 31.19 11.80 -0.63
C ASP A 775 30.09 10.95 0.04
N GLU A 776 28.98 11.59 0.42
CA GLU A 776 27.85 10.94 1.10
C GLU A 776 27.08 9.95 0.20
N GLU A 777 27.25 9.99 -1.12
CA GLU A 777 26.59 9.11 -2.08
C GLU A 777 27.41 7.85 -2.38
N ALA A 778 28.68 7.83 -1.99
CA ALA A 778 29.57 6.69 -2.17
C ALA A 778 29.21 5.54 -1.20
N THR A 779 29.25 4.32 -1.73
CA THR A 779 28.82 3.10 -1.03
C THR A 779 29.97 2.44 -0.26
N LEU A 780 29.63 1.55 0.66
CA LEU A 780 30.62 0.71 1.37
C LEU A 780 30.96 -0.54 0.53
N ILE A 781 32.02 -1.22 0.93
CA ILE A 781 32.43 -2.49 0.32
C ILE A 781 31.42 -3.59 0.70
N ASP A 782 30.81 -4.23 -0.29
CA ASP A 782 29.97 -5.42 -0.10
C ASP A 782 30.77 -6.69 -0.40
N GLU A 783 31.38 -7.27 0.64
CA GLU A 783 32.17 -8.50 0.50
C GLU A 783 31.32 -9.72 0.19
N ASN A 784 30.02 -9.74 0.56
CA ASN A 784 29.14 -10.84 0.19
C ASN A 784 28.90 -10.83 -1.32
N PHE A 785 28.69 -9.65 -1.91
CA PHE A 785 28.60 -9.51 -3.35
C PHE A 785 29.91 -9.88 -4.06
N CYS A 786 31.07 -9.39 -3.60
CA CYS A 786 32.37 -9.80 -4.15
C CYS A 786 32.58 -11.33 -4.08
N THR A 787 32.24 -11.94 -2.94
CA THR A 787 32.29 -13.40 -2.77
C THR A 787 31.39 -14.10 -3.79
N SER A 788 30.20 -13.57 -4.07
CA SER A 788 29.32 -14.14 -5.10
C SER A 788 29.96 -14.13 -6.51
N LEU A 789 30.69 -13.06 -6.85
CA LEU A 789 31.39 -12.98 -8.14
C LEU A 789 32.53 -14.01 -8.24
N GLU A 790 33.15 -14.38 -7.12
CA GLU A 790 34.16 -15.45 -7.05
C GLU A 790 33.58 -16.84 -7.34
N TYR A 791 32.29 -17.07 -7.11
CA TYR A 791 31.58 -18.27 -7.57
C TYR A 791 31.27 -18.24 -9.08
N GLY A 792 31.42 -17.07 -9.72
CA GLY A 792 31.35 -16.89 -11.16
C GLY A 792 30.03 -16.30 -11.62
N LEU A 793 30.00 -14.98 -11.85
CA LEU A 793 28.96 -14.32 -12.63
C LEU A 793 29.27 -14.51 -14.13
N PRO A 794 28.38 -15.14 -14.93
CA PRO A 794 28.52 -15.18 -16.38
C PRO A 794 28.64 -13.77 -16.98
N PRO A 795 29.20 -13.60 -18.20
CA PRO A 795 29.04 -12.35 -18.93
C PRO A 795 27.56 -11.97 -18.95
N THR A 796 27.19 -10.80 -18.45
CA THR A 796 25.79 -10.44 -18.18
C THR A 796 25.57 -9.00 -18.61
N GLY A 797 24.40 -8.71 -19.17
CA GLY A 797 23.93 -7.34 -19.40
C GLY A 797 22.89 -6.98 -18.36
N GLY A 798 23.05 -5.83 -17.71
CA GLY A 798 22.08 -5.30 -16.74
C GLY A 798 21.52 -3.96 -17.21
N TRP A 799 20.30 -3.68 -16.77
CA TRP A 799 19.53 -2.53 -17.24
C TRP A 799 18.53 -2.09 -16.19
N GLY A 800 18.34 -0.77 -16.06
CA GLY A 800 17.32 -0.15 -15.23
C GLY A 800 16.56 0.96 -15.97
N LEU A 801 15.26 1.09 -15.68
CA LEU A 801 14.40 2.17 -16.20
C LEU A 801 13.58 2.80 -15.08
N GLY A 802 13.59 4.13 -15.05
CA GLY A 802 12.72 4.94 -14.20
C GLY A 802 11.28 4.97 -14.73
N VAL A 803 10.41 4.13 -14.16
CA VAL A 803 9.00 4.00 -14.59
C VAL A 803 8.25 5.33 -14.45
N ASP A 804 8.49 6.07 -13.37
CA ASP A 804 7.85 7.37 -13.13
C ASP A 804 8.12 8.38 -14.25
N ARG A 805 9.38 8.50 -14.69
CA ARG A 805 9.78 9.40 -15.77
C ARG A 805 9.16 8.99 -17.11
N LEU A 806 9.10 7.68 -17.41
CA LEU A 806 8.42 7.22 -18.62
C LEU A 806 6.92 7.59 -18.61
N VAL A 807 6.25 7.44 -17.46
CA VAL A 807 4.84 7.83 -17.31
C VAL A 807 4.67 9.34 -17.48
N MET A 808 5.59 10.16 -16.96
CA MET A 808 5.60 11.62 -17.13
C MET A 808 5.53 11.99 -18.62
N PHE A 809 6.43 11.44 -19.44
CA PHE A 809 6.48 11.75 -20.87
C PHE A 809 5.25 11.25 -21.63
N LEU A 810 4.80 10.02 -21.35
CA LEU A 810 3.66 9.42 -22.05
C LEU A 810 2.30 9.99 -21.64
N THR A 811 2.22 10.66 -20.49
CA THR A 811 0.99 11.31 -20.01
C THR A 811 1.03 12.83 -20.10
N ASN A 812 2.08 13.38 -20.73
CA ASN A 812 2.32 14.81 -20.85
C ASN A 812 2.29 15.56 -19.51
N ASN A 813 3.01 15.04 -18.51
CA ASN A 813 3.14 15.65 -17.19
C ASN A 813 4.61 15.97 -16.91
N TYR A 814 4.97 17.25 -16.80
CA TYR A 814 6.35 17.67 -16.54
C TYR A 814 6.80 17.46 -15.08
N SER A 815 5.88 17.16 -14.16
CA SER A 815 6.18 16.93 -12.74
C SER A 815 5.87 15.49 -12.35
N ILE A 816 6.84 14.83 -11.69
CA ILE A 816 6.72 13.48 -11.14
C ILE A 816 5.54 13.35 -10.16
N ARG A 817 5.17 14.43 -9.49
CA ARG A 817 4.06 14.45 -8.53
C ARG A 817 2.69 14.26 -9.18
N GLU A 818 2.57 14.47 -10.48
CA GLU A 818 1.32 14.22 -11.22
C GLU A 818 1.13 12.73 -11.55
N VAL A 819 2.22 11.94 -11.57
CA VAL A 819 2.19 10.53 -11.97
C VAL A 819 2.27 9.54 -10.79
N ILE A 820 2.50 10.06 -9.58
CA ILE A 820 2.44 9.31 -8.33
C ILE A 820 1.09 9.59 -7.67
N ALA A 821 0.39 8.53 -7.26
CA ALA A 821 -0.91 8.65 -6.61
C ALA A 821 -0.83 9.53 -5.36
N PHE A 822 0.14 9.27 -4.49
CA PHE A 822 0.40 10.07 -3.29
C PHE A 822 1.87 10.47 -3.28
N PRO A 823 2.24 11.61 -3.90
CA PRO A 823 3.63 12.06 -3.90
C PRO A 823 4.03 12.54 -2.50
N PHE A 824 5.32 12.51 -2.20
CA PHE A 824 5.81 13.04 -0.93
C PHE A 824 5.58 14.56 -0.87
N MET A 825 5.05 15.04 0.25
CA MET A 825 4.79 16.46 0.48
C MET A 825 5.37 16.86 1.84
N LYS A 826 6.04 18.02 1.90
CA LYS A 826 6.47 18.60 3.17
C LYS A 826 5.26 18.88 4.06
N GLU A 827 5.34 18.60 5.36
CA GLU A 827 4.25 18.88 6.30
C GLU A 827 3.89 20.37 6.34
N GLU A 828 2.60 20.66 6.54
CA GLU A 828 2.15 22.03 6.81
C GLU A 828 2.52 22.39 8.26
N GLN A 829 3.29 23.46 8.46
CA GLN A 829 3.75 23.91 9.80
C GLN A 829 2.62 24.38 10.73
N LYS A 830 1.37 24.38 10.28
CA LYS A 830 0.19 24.70 11.07
C LYS A 830 -0.85 23.61 10.90
N ARG A 831 -1.06 22.83 11.96
CA ARG A 831 -2.33 22.12 12.14
C ARG A 831 -3.37 23.23 12.31
N ASP A 832 -4.18 23.49 11.29
CA ASP A 832 -5.32 24.39 11.45
C ASP A 832 -6.18 23.87 12.62
N ASP A 833 -6.59 24.74 13.55
CA ASP A 833 -7.53 24.46 14.66
C ASP A 833 -8.95 24.15 14.14
N LYS A 834 -9.06 23.30 13.12
CA LYS A 834 -10.32 22.86 12.52
C LYS A 834 -10.87 21.72 13.34
N LYS A 835 -12.06 21.94 13.90
CA LYS A 835 -12.77 20.91 14.65
C LYS A 835 -13.05 19.69 13.77
N LEU A 836 -12.84 18.51 14.30
CA LEU A 836 -13.16 17.24 13.64
C LEU A 836 -14.69 17.00 13.65
N ALA A 837 -15.17 16.10 12.79
CA ALA A 837 -16.60 15.83 12.67
C ALA A 837 -17.20 15.31 14.00
N ALA A 838 -16.43 14.48 14.71
CA ALA A 838 -16.78 13.96 16.04
C ALA A 838 -16.92 15.10 17.06
N GLU A 839 -15.94 16.00 17.13
CA GLU A 839 -15.97 17.16 18.02
C GLU A 839 -17.14 18.10 17.73
N VAL A 840 -17.44 18.36 16.45
CA VAL A 840 -18.58 19.20 16.07
C VAL A 840 -19.92 18.56 16.42
N ALA A 841 -19.99 17.23 16.37
CA ALA A 841 -21.16 16.46 16.73
C ALA A 841 -21.26 16.16 18.24
N GLY A 842 -20.24 16.51 19.03
CA GLY A 842 -20.21 16.22 20.47
C GLY A 842 -20.03 14.74 20.79
N ILE A 843 -19.31 14.01 19.94
CA ILE A 843 -18.99 12.59 20.15
C ILE A 843 -17.70 12.51 20.94
N GLU A 844 -17.80 12.04 22.18
CA GLU A 844 -16.64 11.80 23.04
C GLU A 844 -15.93 10.49 22.65
N PRO A 845 -14.58 10.46 22.66
CA PRO A 845 -13.84 9.23 22.50
C PRO A 845 -14.15 8.27 23.66
N LEU A 846 -14.02 6.97 23.40
CA LEU A 846 -14.12 5.98 24.46
C LEU A 846 -12.99 6.22 25.49
N PRO A 847 -13.25 6.03 26.80
CA PRO A 847 -12.21 6.12 27.81
C PRO A 847 -11.05 5.17 27.47
N VAL A 848 -9.83 5.69 27.52
CA VAL A 848 -8.63 4.87 27.33
C VAL A 848 -8.42 4.04 28.59
N GLU A 849 -8.19 2.75 28.44
CA GLU A 849 -7.76 1.90 29.55
C GLU A 849 -6.37 2.35 30.01
N GLU A 850 -6.26 2.84 31.26
CA GLU A 850 -4.98 3.32 31.81
C GLU A 850 -4.01 2.15 31.98
N VAL A 851 -3.12 1.96 31.00
CA VAL A 851 -1.94 1.10 31.16
C VAL A 851 -0.84 1.96 31.79
N PRO A 852 -0.40 1.67 33.04
CA PRO A 852 0.69 2.42 33.65
C PRO A 852 1.94 2.30 32.77
N ARG A 853 2.44 3.46 32.29
CA ARG A 853 3.68 3.54 31.52
C ARG A 853 4.83 3.01 32.40
N LYS A 854 5.51 1.96 31.95
CA LYS A 854 6.77 1.48 32.55
C LYS A 854 7.94 2.37 32.15
#